data_AF-Q482U5-F1
#
_entry.id   AF-Q482U5-F1
#
_cell.length_a   1.000
_cell.length_b   1.000
_cell.length_c   1.000
_cell.angle_alpha   90.00
_cell.angle_beta   90.00
_cell.angle_gamma   90.00
#
_symmetry.space_group_name_H-M   'P 1'
#
loop_
_entity.id
_entity.type
_entity.pdbx_description
1 polymer ?
#
loop_
_entity_poly.entity_id
_entity_poly.type
_entity_poly.pdbx_seq_one_letter_code
_entity_poly.pdbx_strand_id
1 'polypeptide(L)'
;MVESVIERITRGNFWDFHGGIHPPEQKFLTSNKPIKHLALPKQLIIPLQQHIGREGDLLVSIGEHVLKGQALTLSTNPMVVPIHAPTSGTISAIKMSVIAHPSGLSQLCVFLDVDGEDTWRKRNVCEDLEQLSNHEIVKKIANAGIAGMGGAGFPTHIKVSSKPDIKFLIINGAECEPYITADDLLMMEQSNAIVDGIKILDRLLTPTVILIGIEANKPKAIKALQKATAAIEKIKVCIVPTKYPTGGEKQLVQILTGQEVKSGRLPIHDGIVMQNIATCFAINEAVRHDTPLIRRVVTVTGQALNKPQNVWALLGTPINFLLEQCSVEGIENQKQPVIMGGPMMGFSVSSELVPIVKTSNCILVPSKKEMPSAFEKESNEVECIRCGQCSDVCPSQLLPQELQWSAKAKDYSQLEKLNLRDCIDCGACAYVCPSQIPLVHYYRIAKAEIREQQQLDLKAEKAKIRFEARKLRLEKEKVARQEKHKKAAAARKAAMNKATPEATGAKSAVAAALARVKAKKASKDQSQVSTSNSQKDLPADSADDQKSQVAAAIARAKAKKKLKEEATQKQSGSDSIVDSAVEEKPASTEQVGTDDKKSKIAAAIAKAKAKKLNKSADASDSEKMTEDTSPEKTVSTDDKKTKIAAAIAKAKAKKLSKAAEVTDLEKDTKNSPPEQTAGSDDKKAKIAAAIAKAKNKAIAKANVETIIEKKVEVNETSVLTSTDNSIKTDSKPSKPEKIEQENTAESESKPVAAIDKKAKIAAAIAKAKAKKKLKEASTVEENDQDGV
;
A
#
# COMPACT_ATOMS: atom_id res chain seq x y z
N MET A 1 14.81 18.00 -30.15
CA MET A 1 13.47 17.80 -29.54
C MET A 1 13.35 18.59 -28.24
N VAL A 2 14.23 18.34 -27.26
CA VAL A 2 14.26 19.10 -26.00
C VAL A 2 14.39 20.61 -26.26
N GLU A 3 15.21 21.07 -27.22
CA GLU A 3 15.30 22.50 -27.54
C GLU A 3 13.96 23.10 -28.02
N SER A 4 13.20 22.39 -28.85
CA SER A 4 11.89 22.85 -29.34
C SER A 4 10.84 22.96 -28.21
N VAL A 5 10.93 22.09 -27.20
CA VAL A 5 10.13 22.20 -25.97
C VAL A 5 10.57 23.43 -25.16
N ILE A 6 11.87 23.63 -24.95
CA ILE A 6 12.43 24.79 -24.24
C ILE A 6 12.06 26.10 -24.95
N GLU A 7 12.13 26.13 -26.28
CA GLU A 7 11.77 27.29 -27.08
C GLU A 7 10.28 27.62 -26.95
N ARG A 8 9.39 26.62 -27.04
CA ARG A 8 7.96 26.82 -26.81
C ARG A 8 7.66 27.35 -25.41
N ILE A 9 8.28 26.78 -24.37
CA ILE A 9 8.18 27.25 -22.98
C ILE A 9 8.67 28.70 -22.85
N THR A 10 9.80 29.03 -23.47
CA THR A 10 10.41 30.37 -23.43
C THR A 10 9.53 31.40 -24.16
N ARG A 11 8.78 30.98 -25.18
CA ARG A 11 7.72 31.76 -25.85
C ARG A 11 6.37 31.74 -25.11
N GLY A 12 6.26 31.11 -23.94
CA GLY A 12 5.02 30.99 -23.16
C GLY A 12 3.96 30.02 -23.71
N ASN A 13 4.30 29.19 -24.70
CA ASN A 13 3.36 28.37 -25.47
C ASN A 13 3.31 26.91 -24.98
N PHE A 14 2.49 26.66 -23.96
CA PHE A 14 2.27 25.35 -23.36
C PHE A 14 1.31 24.46 -24.19
N TRP A 15 1.13 23.21 -23.76
CA TRP A 15 0.09 22.30 -24.25
C TRP A 15 -1.12 22.29 -23.31
N ASP A 16 -2.28 21.82 -23.77
CA ASP A 16 -3.42 21.50 -22.91
C ASP A 16 -3.59 19.97 -22.78
N PHE A 17 -4.36 19.54 -21.78
CA PHE A 17 -4.78 18.15 -21.55
C PHE A 17 -6.30 18.02 -21.65
N HIS A 18 -6.79 16.85 -22.05
CA HIS A 18 -8.22 16.57 -22.17
C HIS A 18 -8.95 16.65 -20.82
N GLY A 19 -10.20 17.14 -20.84
CA GLY A 19 -11.06 17.22 -19.66
C GLY A 19 -10.59 18.23 -18.62
N GLY A 20 -10.85 17.94 -17.35
CA GLY A 20 -10.69 18.89 -16.25
C GLY A 20 -11.92 19.81 -16.06
N ILE A 21 -11.87 20.64 -15.01
CA ILE A 21 -12.95 21.54 -14.58
C ILE A 21 -12.40 22.84 -13.97
N HIS A 22 -13.27 23.84 -13.81
CA HIS A 22 -12.96 25.11 -13.14
C HIS A 22 -13.87 25.32 -11.91
N PRO A 23 -13.59 24.65 -10.78
CA PRO A 23 -14.32 24.87 -9.52
C PRO A 23 -14.01 26.26 -8.93
N PRO A 24 -14.92 26.87 -8.15
CA PRO A 24 -14.66 28.15 -7.48
C PRO A 24 -13.41 28.08 -6.59
N GLU A 25 -12.42 28.93 -6.86
CA GLU A 25 -11.08 28.78 -6.27
C GLU A 25 -11.03 28.95 -4.75
N GLN A 26 -11.81 29.89 -4.21
CA GLN A 26 -11.96 30.19 -2.77
C GLN A 26 -10.66 30.52 -1.99
N LYS A 27 -9.52 30.65 -2.67
CA LYS A 27 -8.19 30.96 -2.10
C LYS A 27 -8.14 32.32 -1.36
N PHE A 28 -9.07 33.24 -1.62
CA PHE A 28 -9.09 34.59 -1.04
C PHE A 28 -9.22 34.61 0.49
N LEU A 29 -9.76 33.55 1.11
CA LEU A 29 -9.86 33.43 2.57
C LEU A 29 -8.49 33.46 3.26
N THR A 30 -7.43 33.05 2.57
CA THR A 30 -6.10 32.78 3.14
C THR A 30 -4.93 33.37 2.35
N SER A 31 -5.04 33.59 1.03
CA SER A 31 -3.94 34.02 0.14
C SER A 31 -3.31 35.40 0.43
N ASN A 32 -3.96 36.22 1.26
CA ASN A 32 -3.50 37.58 1.62
C ASN A 32 -3.00 37.70 3.06
N LYS A 33 -2.92 36.61 3.82
CA LYS A 33 -2.44 36.57 5.21
C LYS A 33 -1.05 35.89 5.24
N PRO A 34 -0.08 36.33 6.05
CA PRO A 34 1.22 35.64 6.15
C PRO A 34 1.09 34.28 6.85
N ILE A 35 2.09 33.40 6.69
CA ILE A 35 2.14 32.11 7.38
C ILE A 35 2.38 32.35 8.87
N LYS A 36 1.41 31.99 9.72
CA LYS A 36 1.47 32.21 11.16
C LYS A 36 2.26 31.11 11.87
N HIS A 37 3.13 31.51 12.81
CA HIS A 37 3.67 30.61 13.82
C HIS A 37 2.66 30.41 14.97
N LEU A 38 2.38 29.16 15.32
CA LEU A 38 1.51 28.81 16.44
C LEU A 38 2.32 28.62 17.73
N ALA A 39 1.63 28.70 18.87
CA ALA A 39 2.17 28.19 20.12
C ALA A 39 2.41 26.67 20.03
N LEU A 40 3.25 26.12 20.90
CA LEU A 40 3.44 24.68 21.02
C LEU A 40 2.16 24.04 21.60
N PRO A 41 1.64 22.94 21.01
CA PRO A 41 0.55 22.18 21.61
C PRO A 41 1.07 21.40 22.83
N LYS A 42 0.22 21.19 23.84
CA LYS A 42 0.59 20.46 25.08
C LYS A 42 1.07 19.03 24.82
N GLN A 43 0.54 18.39 23.79
CA GLN A 43 0.86 17.02 23.39
C GLN A 43 0.84 16.90 21.86
N LEU A 44 1.75 16.09 21.32
CA LEU A 44 1.84 15.71 19.92
C LEU A 44 1.56 14.21 19.77
N ILE A 45 0.74 13.84 18.78
CA ILE A 45 0.38 12.45 18.46
C ILE A 45 1.05 12.10 17.13
N ILE A 46 2.12 11.32 17.15
CA ILE A 46 3.02 11.12 16.01
C ILE A 46 2.83 9.68 15.46
N PRO A 47 2.12 9.47 14.33
CA PRO A 47 1.97 8.14 13.74
C PRO A 47 3.29 7.62 13.18
N LEU A 48 3.55 6.31 13.29
CA LEU A 48 4.79 5.71 12.81
C LEU A 48 4.84 5.48 11.28
N GLN A 49 3.70 5.55 10.59
CA GLN A 49 3.62 5.48 9.13
C GLN A 49 3.09 6.81 8.56
N GLN A 50 3.98 7.61 7.97
CA GLN A 50 3.63 8.92 7.36
C GLN A 50 4.07 8.99 5.88
N HIS A 51 4.12 7.84 5.22
CA HIS A 51 4.65 7.66 3.87
C HIS A 51 4.21 6.31 3.28
N ILE A 52 4.39 6.10 1.97
CA ILE A 52 3.92 4.90 1.26
C ILE A 52 4.62 3.58 1.68
N GLY A 53 5.83 3.65 2.26
CA GLY A 53 6.49 2.50 2.89
C GLY A 53 5.86 2.10 4.24
N ARG A 54 6.38 1.05 4.87
CA ARG A 54 5.93 0.59 6.21
C ARG A 54 6.42 1.52 7.32
N GLU A 55 5.82 1.43 8.50
CA GLU A 55 6.41 2.01 9.72
C GLU A 55 7.86 1.56 9.95
N GLY A 56 8.65 2.44 10.56
CA GLY A 56 10.05 2.17 10.93
C GLY A 56 10.17 1.73 12.39
N ASP A 57 11.22 0.95 12.69
CA ASP A 57 11.45 0.39 14.02
C ASP A 57 11.71 1.50 15.05
N LEU A 58 11.07 1.43 16.22
CA LEU A 58 11.19 2.43 17.29
C LEU A 58 12.60 2.51 17.87
N LEU A 59 13.06 3.73 18.13
CA LEU A 59 14.32 4.03 18.81
C LEU A 59 14.15 4.50 20.27
N VAL A 60 12.93 4.86 20.66
CA VAL A 60 12.62 5.51 21.95
C VAL A 60 11.65 4.69 22.81
N SER A 61 11.72 4.88 24.13
CA SER A 61 10.87 4.22 25.13
C SER A 61 9.89 5.17 25.82
N ILE A 62 8.85 4.63 26.46
CA ILE A 62 7.94 5.42 27.31
C ILE A 62 8.71 5.94 28.53
N GLY A 63 8.53 7.21 28.86
CA GLY A 63 9.27 7.92 29.92
C GLY A 63 10.60 8.54 29.48
N GLU A 64 11.02 8.35 28.23
CA GLU A 64 12.23 8.95 27.68
C GLU A 64 12.02 10.43 27.33
N HIS A 65 12.98 11.31 27.69
CA HIS A 65 13.03 12.69 27.19
C HIS A 65 13.73 12.73 25.83
N VAL A 66 13.16 13.47 24.88
CA VAL A 66 13.66 13.57 23.51
C VAL A 66 13.87 15.02 23.11
N LEU A 67 14.95 15.28 22.36
CA LEU A 67 15.29 16.61 21.88
C LEU A 67 14.69 16.89 20.50
N LYS A 68 14.37 18.15 20.21
CA LYS A 68 13.84 18.57 18.90
C LYS A 68 14.78 18.14 17.76
N GLY A 69 14.23 17.44 16.78
CA GLY A 69 14.95 16.86 15.66
C GLY A 69 15.67 15.53 15.93
N GLN A 70 15.53 14.93 17.12
CA GLN A 70 15.95 13.55 17.41
C GLN A 70 15.12 12.56 16.60
N ALA A 71 15.73 11.48 16.09
CA ALA A 71 15.01 10.43 15.38
C ALA A 71 14.29 9.50 16.38
N LEU A 72 12.99 9.30 16.17
CA LEU A 72 12.13 8.41 16.94
C LEU A 72 12.07 6.99 16.34
N THR A 73 12.40 6.85 15.05
CA THR A 73 12.42 5.58 14.33
C THR A 73 13.63 5.41 13.43
N LEU A 74 13.93 4.15 13.09
CA LEU A 74 15.03 3.73 12.22
C LEU A 74 14.54 3.32 10.82
N SER A 75 15.32 3.65 9.79
CA SER A 75 15.14 3.11 8.43
C SER A 75 15.87 1.78 8.26
N THR A 76 15.12 0.67 8.24
CA THR A 76 15.64 -0.67 7.93
C THR A 76 15.50 -1.07 6.44
N ASN A 77 14.86 -0.23 5.62
CA ASN A 77 14.67 -0.45 4.19
C ASN A 77 14.62 0.92 3.45
N PRO A 78 15.11 1.06 2.21
CA PRO A 78 15.00 2.31 1.45
C PRO A 78 13.58 2.87 1.33
N MET A 79 12.54 2.03 1.30
CA MET A 79 11.15 2.50 1.26
C MET A 79 10.67 3.14 2.58
N VAL A 80 11.46 3.07 3.66
CA VAL A 80 11.16 3.64 4.98
C VAL A 80 12.06 4.85 5.20
N VAL A 81 11.48 5.98 5.65
CA VAL A 81 12.23 7.17 6.08
C VAL A 81 11.84 7.56 7.51
N PRO A 82 12.80 7.94 8.36
CA PRO A 82 12.58 8.08 9.79
C PRO A 82 11.61 9.22 10.12
N ILE A 83 11.13 9.18 11.35
CA ILE A 83 10.25 10.18 11.95
C ILE A 83 10.99 10.78 13.15
N HIS A 84 10.75 12.06 13.43
CA HIS A 84 11.54 12.84 14.37
C HIS A 84 10.67 13.53 15.41
N ALA A 85 11.26 13.78 16.58
CA ALA A 85 10.70 14.64 17.63
C ALA A 85 10.48 16.06 17.05
N PRO A 86 9.24 16.56 16.96
CA PRO A 86 8.95 17.85 16.32
C PRO A 86 9.34 19.07 17.18
N THR A 87 9.44 18.86 18.48
CA THR A 87 9.90 19.76 19.54
C THR A 87 10.49 18.89 20.67
N SER A 88 10.95 19.48 21.76
CA SER A 88 11.43 18.75 22.94
C SER A 88 10.27 18.28 23.85
N GLY A 89 10.51 17.24 24.64
CA GLY A 89 9.54 16.75 25.63
C GLY A 89 9.72 15.28 25.99
N THR A 90 8.72 14.71 26.66
CA THR A 90 8.77 13.34 27.18
C THR A 90 7.80 12.41 26.44
N ILE A 91 8.23 11.19 26.13
CA ILE A 91 7.38 10.17 25.51
C ILE A 91 6.39 9.63 26.55
N SER A 92 5.15 10.13 26.55
CA SER A 92 4.12 9.78 27.55
C SER A 92 3.41 8.46 27.25
N ALA A 93 3.30 8.07 25.98
CA ALA A 93 2.78 6.75 25.59
C ALA A 93 3.23 6.34 24.19
N ILE A 94 3.26 5.03 23.94
CA ILE A 94 3.34 4.44 22.59
C ILE A 94 2.16 3.48 22.47
N LYS A 95 1.13 3.88 21.72
CA LYS A 95 -0.16 3.17 21.66
C LYS A 95 -0.89 3.37 20.34
N MET A 96 -1.88 2.51 20.07
CA MET A 96 -2.76 2.70 18.91
C MET A 96 -3.57 4.00 19.06
N SER A 97 -3.62 4.81 18.00
CA SER A 97 -4.43 6.01 17.91
C SER A 97 -4.96 6.24 16.49
N VAL A 98 -6.01 7.05 16.35
CA VAL A 98 -6.59 7.44 15.06
C VAL A 98 -5.58 8.21 14.21
N ILE A 99 -5.50 7.87 12.92
CA ILE A 99 -4.60 8.52 11.96
C ILE A 99 -5.35 9.24 10.83
N ALA A 100 -4.59 9.97 10.01
CA ALA A 100 -5.04 10.62 8.78
C ALA A 100 -5.43 9.62 7.68
N HIS A 101 -6.53 8.89 7.87
CA HIS A 101 -7.05 7.91 6.91
C HIS A 101 -8.58 8.04 6.73
N PRO A 102 -9.12 7.96 5.49
CA PRO A 102 -10.56 8.12 5.23
C PRO A 102 -11.50 7.19 6.00
N SER A 103 -11.01 6.03 6.45
CA SER A 103 -11.80 5.07 7.22
C SER A 103 -11.68 5.22 8.75
N GLY A 104 -11.01 6.27 9.26
CA GLY A 104 -10.73 6.42 10.69
C GLY A 104 -9.83 5.32 11.27
N LEU A 105 -8.98 4.70 10.43
CA LEU A 105 -8.09 3.62 10.84
C LEU A 105 -7.14 4.07 11.96
N SER A 106 -6.78 3.15 12.85
CA SER A 106 -5.81 3.40 13.93
C SER A 106 -4.48 2.69 13.67
N GLN A 107 -3.37 3.33 14.02
CA GLN A 107 -2.02 2.78 13.94
C GLN A 107 -1.21 3.12 15.19
N LEU A 108 -0.03 2.52 15.32
CA LEU A 108 0.88 2.80 16.42
C LEU A 108 1.36 4.27 16.31
N CYS A 109 1.14 5.02 17.39
CA CYS A 109 1.50 6.42 17.51
C CYS A 109 2.33 6.64 18.77
N VAL A 110 3.34 7.49 18.65
CA VAL A 110 4.13 8.03 19.76
C VAL A 110 3.44 9.28 20.26
N PHE A 111 3.11 9.32 21.55
CA PHE A 111 2.59 10.49 22.25
C PHE A 111 3.76 11.18 22.93
N LEU A 112 3.95 12.46 22.59
CA LEU A 112 5.02 13.32 23.09
C LEU A 112 4.38 14.48 23.85
N ASP A 113 4.58 14.52 25.16
CA ASP A 113 4.15 15.62 26.02
C ASP A 113 5.22 16.70 25.97
N VAL A 114 4.84 17.92 25.58
CA VAL A 114 5.79 18.97 25.21
C VAL A 114 6.23 19.76 26.43
N ASP A 115 7.54 19.90 26.65
CA ASP A 115 8.11 20.63 27.78
C ASP A 115 7.99 22.16 27.64
N GLY A 116 7.94 22.66 26.40
CA GLY A 116 7.83 24.08 26.07
C GLY A 116 9.17 24.78 25.81
N GLU A 117 10.30 24.08 25.94
CA GLU A 117 11.63 24.66 25.73
C GLU A 117 12.04 24.75 24.25
N ASP A 118 11.47 23.87 23.40
CA ASP A 118 11.85 23.70 21.98
C ASP A 118 13.32 23.27 21.76
N THR A 119 13.96 22.69 22.79
CA THR A 119 15.40 22.40 22.88
C THR A 119 15.86 21.43 21.78
N TRP A 120 16.75 21.91 20.91
CA TRP A 120 17.29 21.16 19.77
C TRP A 120 18.34 20.12 20.16
N ARG A 121 18.36 18.99 19.44
CA ARG A 121 19.57 18.16 19.36
C ARG A 121 20.73 18.97 18.77
N LYS A 122 21.99 18.53 19.01
CA LYS A 122 23.13 19.09 18.28
C LYS A 122 22.89 19.01 16.77
N ARG A 123 22.99 20.16 16.09
CA ARG A 123 22.84 20.31 14.64
C ARG A 123 24.20 20.56 13.98
N ASN A 124 24.40 19.95 12.83
CA ASN A 124 25.60 20.10 11.99
C ASN A 124 25.21 20.88 10.71
N VAL A 125 25.08 22.19 10.87
CA VAL A 125 24.80 23.14 9.79
C VAL A 125 25.94 23.13 8.77
N CYS A 126 25.59 23.22 7.50
CA CYS A 126 26.47 23.08 6.35
C CYS A 126 26.10 24.16 5.32
N GLU A 127 26.73 25.33 5.41
CA GLU A 127 26.37 26.49 4.56
C GLU A 127 26.86 26.31 3.12
N ASP A 128 28.11 25.89 3.01
CA ASP A 128 28.73 25.41 1.77
C ASP A 128 28.27 23.97 1.47
N LEU A 129 27.79 23.76 0.24
CA LEU A 129 27.35 22.46 -0.25
C LEU A 129 28.51 21.67 -0.88
N GLU A 130 29.57 22.31 -1.37
CA GLU A 130 30.64 21.67 -2.14
C GLU A 130 31.42 20.64 -1.30
N GLN A 131 31.57 20.92 0.00
CA GLN A 131 32.14 20.02 1.01
C GLN A 131 31.41 18.68 1.17
N LEU A 132 30.12 18.58 0.80
CA LEU A 132 29.36 17.33 0.89
C LEU A 132 29.44 16.55 -0.42
N SER A 133 29.67 15.24 -0.37
CA SER A 133 29.48 14.38 -1.54
C SER A 133 27.99 14.20 -1.88
N ASN A 134 27.66 13.90 -3.14
CA ASN A 134 26.28 13.61 -3.57
C ASN A 134 25.65 12.45 -2.74
N HIS A 135 26.46 11.48 -2.30
CA HIS A 135 26.02 10.39 -1.42
C HIS A 135 25.64 10.89 -0.01
N GLU A 136 26.39 11.84 0.56
CA GLU A 136 26.08 12.42 1.87
C GLU A 136 24.87 13.36 1.81
N ILE A 137 24.67 14.08 0.71
CA ILE A 137 23.44 14.86 0.46
C ILE A 137 22.23 13.91 0.41
N VAL A 138 22.30 12.82 -0.37
CA VAL A 138 21.26 11.77 -0.39
C VAL A 138 21.01 11.18 1.00
N LYS A 139 22.08 10.90 1.75
CA LYS A 139 21.98 10.37 3.13
C LYS A 139 21.38 11.38 4.10
N LYS A 140 21.67 12.69 3.97
CA LYS A 140 21.00 13.77 4.72
C LYS A 140 19.50 13.81 4.39
N ILE A 141 19.11 13.77 3.12
CA ILE A 141 17.71 13.73 2.67
C ILE A 141 16.97 12.49 3.21
N ALA A 142 17.63 11.32 3.21
CA ALA A 142 17.08 10.07 3.76
C ALA A 142 16.91 10.17 5.28
N ASN A 143 17.99 10.47 6.00
CA ASN A 143 18.02 10.54 7.46
C ASN A 143 17.12 11.65 8.01
N ALA A 144 16.90 12.74 7.27
CA ALA A 144 15.98 13.81 7.64
C ALA A 144 14.48 13.43 7.53
N GLY A 145 14.17 12.22 7.06
CA GLY A 145 12.79 11.71 7.02
C GLY A 145 11.96 12.22 5.84
N ILE A 146 12.59 12.80 4.80
CA ILE A 146 11.85 13.51 3.74
C ILE A 146 11.07 12.53 2.85
N ALA A 147 9.76 12.75 2.78
CA ALA A 147 8.85 12.14 1.83
C ALA A 147 8.17 13.24 0.99
N GLY A 148 7.75 12.92 -0.24
CA GLY A 148 7.10 13.87 -1.16
C GLY A 148 5.79 14.42 -0.60
N MET A 149 5.77 15.72 -0.28
CA MET A 149 4.71 16.36 0.51
C MET A 149 3.46 16.80 -0.27
N GLY A 150 3.49 16.70 -1.60
CA GLY A 150 2.37 17.01 -2.51
C GLY A 150 1.64 15.76 -3.03
N GLY A 151 1.53 14.69 -2.22
CA GLY A 151 0.92 13.44 -2.64
C GLY A 151 1.13 12.30 -1.63
N ALA A 152 1.26 11.07 -2.12
CA ALA A 152 1.27 9.84 -1.32
C ALA A 152 2.51 9.61 -0.42
N GLY A 153 3.34 10.62 -0.16
CA GLY A 153 4.52 10.50 0.70
C GLY A 153 5.53 9.46 0.19
N PHE A 154 5.98 9.59 -1.06
CA PHE A 154 7.06 8.73 -1.59
C PHE A 154 8.42 9.16 -1.01
N PRO A 155 9.30 8.26 -0.55
CA PRO A 155 10.64 8.59 -0.03
C PRO A 155 11.46 9.42 -1.03
N THR A 156 11.74 10.68 -0.67
CA THR A 156 12.37 11.64 -1.59
C THR A 156 13.79 11.20 -1.96
N HIS A 157 14.53 10.61 -1.03
CA HIS A 157 15.89 10.12 -1.28
C HIS A 157 15.95 9.09 -2.43
N ILE A 158 14.94 8.22 -2.60
CA ILE A 158 14.88 7.29 -3.74
C ILE A 158 14.71 8.06 -5.05
N LYS A 159 13.80 9.04 -5.09
CA LYS A 159 13.52 9.82 -6.32
C LYS A 159 14.75 10.62 -6.79
N VAL A 160 15.62 11.05 -5.87
CA VAL A 160 16.86 11.80 -6.16
C VAL A 160 18.15 10.95 -6.26
N SER A 161 18.10 9.65 -5.91
CA SER A 161 19.26 8.73 -6.03
C SER A 161 19.41 8.09 -7.42
N SER A 162 18.51 8.43 -8.34
CA SER A 162 18.34 7.71 -9.59
C SER A 162 19.31 8.17 -10.69
N LYS A 163 19.84 7.23 -11.48
CA LYS A 163 20.87 7.47 -12.51
C LYS A 163 20.43 7.41 -13.99
N PRO A 164 19.15 7.52 -14.42
CA PRO A 164 18.86 7.72 -15.84
C PRO A 164 19.23 9.15 -16.27
N ASP A 165 19.42 9.35 -17.58
CA ASP A 165 19.60 10.67 -18.19
C ASP A 165 18.35 11.54 -17.99
N ILE A 166 18.45 12.55 -17.12
CA ILE A 166 17.33 13.43 -16.76
C ILE A 166 17.30 14.64 -17.70
N LYS A 167 16.19 14.79 -18.42
CA LYS A 167 15.96 15.91 -19.35
C LYS A 167 15.26 17.06 -18.65
N PHE A 168 14.25 16.73 -17.83
CA PHE A 168 13.39 17.71 -17.17
C PHE A 168 13.25 17.41 -15.68
N LEU A 169 13.64 18.38 -14.86
CA LEU A 169 13.22 18.47 -13.45
C LEU A 169 12.02 19.42 -13.37
N ILE A 170 10.83 18.86 -13.15
CA ILE A 170 9.59 19.63 -13.03
C ILE A 170 9.31 19.90 -11.55
N ILE A 171 9.26 21.17 -11.19
CA ILE A 171 8.92 21.63 -9.85
C ILE A 171 7.44 22.02 -9.86
N ASN A 172 6.62 21.26 -9.14
CA ASN A 172 5.17 21.44 -9.08
C ASN A 172 4.79 22.42 -7.96
N GLY A 173 4.44 23.64 -8.38
CA GLY A 173 3.81 24.70 -7.60
C GLY A 173 2.41 25.04 -8.11
N ALA A 174 1.75 24.12 -8.83
CA ALA A 174 0.46 24.40 -9.45
C ALA A 174 -0.62 24.64 -8.39
N GLU A 175 -0.71 23.76 -7.38
CA GLU A 175 -1.66 23.83 -6.26
C GLU A 175 -3.08 24.19 -6.73
N CYS A 176 -3.61 23.37 -7.64
CA CYS A 176 -4.89 23.54 -8.32
C CYS A 176 -6.13 23.20 -7.47
N GLU A 177 -5.94 22.69 -6.25
CA GLU A 177 -7.03 22.36 -5.33
C GLU A 177 -7.65 23.65 -4.76
N PRO A 178 -9.00 23.80 -4.75
CA PRO A 178 -9.65 24.95 -4.14
C PRO A 178 -9.36 25.09 -2.64
N TYR A 179 -9.50 26.31 -2.12
CA TYR A 179 -9.21 26.74 -0.74
C TYR A 179 -7.75 26.66 -0.27
N ILE A 180 -6.96 25.70 -0.75
CA ILE A 180 -5.56 25.49 -0.33
C ILE A 180 -4.69 26.66 -0.85
N THR A 181 -3.78 27.17 -0.01
CA THR A 181 -2.80 28.22 -0.37
C THR A 181 -1.43 28.02 0.31
N ALA A 182 -1.17 26.83 0.87
CA ALA A 182 0.03 26.51 1.62
C ALA A 182 1.31 26.58 0.75
N ASP A 183 1.25 26.08 -0.48
CA ASP A 183 2.38 26.17 -1.42
C ASP A 183 2.45 27.57 -2.06
N ASP A 184 1.32 28.24 -2.28
CA ASP A 184 1.27 29.64 -2.76
C ASP A 184 2.01 30.60 -1.82
N LEU A 185 1.70 30.56 -0.52
CA LEU A 185 2.41 31.37 0.48
C LEU A 185 3.86 30.92 0.67
N LEU A 186 4.17 29.63 0.60
CA LEU A 186 5.55 29.17 0.72
C LEU A 186 6.40 29.67 -0.45
N MET A 187 5.84 29.76 -1.67
CA MET A 187 6.49 30.42 -2.81
C MET A 187 6.69 31.93 -2.59
N MET A 188 5.77 32.62 -1.91
CA MET A 188 5.89 34.05 -1.60
C MET A 188 6.95 34.34 -0.52
N GLU A 189 6.94 33.59 0.58
CA GLU A 189 7.74 33.87 1.77
C GLU A 189 9.11 33.17 1.78
N GLN A 190 9.24 32.02 1.13
CA GLN A 190 10.44 31.15 1.20
C GLN A 190 11.08 30.88 -0.18
N SER A 191 10.86 31.76 -1.17
CA SER A 191 11.34 31.61 -2.55
C SER A 191 12.83 31.26 -2.64
N ASN A 192 13.70 31.93 -1.87
CA ASN A 192 15.14 31.67 -1.84
C ASN A 192 15.46 30.25 -1.34
N ALA A 193 14.83 29.81 -0.24
CA ALA A 193 15.04 28.47 0.31
C ALA A 193 14.48 27.35 -0.59
N ILE A 194 13.40 27.62 -1.34
CA ILE A 194 12.91 26.75 -2.41
C ILE A 194 13.96 26.65 -3.52
N VAL A 195 14.49 27.78 -4.00
CA VAL A 195 15.50 27.83 -5.07
C VAL A 195 16.82 27.15 -4.65
N ASP A 196 17.25 27.27 -3.40
CA ASP A 196 18.42 26.53 -2.90
C ASP A 196 18.16 25.02 -2.78
N GLY A 197 16.93 24.63 -2.42
CA GLY A 197 16.47 23.24 -2.55
C GLY A 197 16.50 22.71 -3.98
N ILE A 198 16.18 23.58 -4.96
CA ILE A 198 16.26 23.27 -6.39
C ILE A 198 17.72 23.15 -6.85
N LYS A 199 18.66 23.97 -6.36
CA LYS A 199 20.11 23.83 -6.65
C LYS A 199 20.66 22.49 -6.13
N ILE A 200 20.22 22.04 -4.96
CA ILE A 200 20.57 20.72 -4.42
C ILE A 200 20.05 19.60 -5.34
N LEU A 201 18.81 19.70 -5.83
CA LEU A 201 18.25 18.77 -6.81
C LEU A 201 19.02 18.79 -8.14
N ASP A 202 19.42 19.97 -8.62
CA ASP A 202 20.19 20.13 -9.86
C ASP A 202 21.54 19.41 -9.78
N ARG A 203 22.26 19.53 -8.66
CA ARG A 203 23.52 18.82 -8.42
C ARG A 203 23.35 17.29 -8.32
N LEU A 204 22.23 16.81 -7.79
CA LEU A 204 21.97 15.37 -7.62
C LEU A 204 21.52 14.68 -8.91
N LEU A 205 20.63 15.33 -9.67
CA LEU A 205 19.96 14.74 -10.84
C LEU A 205 20.57 15.19 -12.18
N THR A 206 21.37 16.27 -12.17
CA THR A 206 21.96 16.91 -13.36
C THR A 206 20.99 17.04 -14.55
N PRO A 207 19.76 17.55 -14.36
CA PRO A 207 18.78 17.68 -15.43
C PRO A 207 19.29 18.59 -16.56
N THR A 208 18.79 18.43 -17.78
CA THR A 208 19.05 19.41 -18.85
C THR A 208 18.42 20.77 -18.51
N VAL A 209 17.12 20.79 -18.14
CA VAL A 209 16.38 22.02 -17.78
C VAL A 209 15.47 21.80 -16.57
N ILE A 210 15.27 22.87 -15.79
CA ILE A 210 14.39 22.90 -14.63
C ILE A 210 13.16 23.78 -14.94
N LEU A 211 11.97 23.25 -14.70
CA LEU A 211 10.69 23.91 -15.02
C LEU A 211 9.84 24.04 -13.77
N ILE A 212 9.55 25.27 -13.31
CA ILE A 212 8.63 25.50 -12.18
C ILE A 212 7.23 25.80 -12.73
N GLY A 213 6.31 24.83 -12.64
CA GLY A 213 4.92 25.01 -13.07
C GLY A 213 4.08 25.67 -11.97
N ILE A 214 3.51 26.85 -12.26
CA ILE A 214 2.67 27.64 -11.35
C ILE A 214 1.41 28.10 -12.09
N GLU A 215 0.23 27.97 -11.50
CA GLU A 215 -1.01 28.46 -12.11
C GLU A 215 -1.09 29.99 -12.17
N ALA A 216 -1.73 30.52 -13.22
CA ALA A 216 -1.89 31.96 -13.45
C ALA A 216 -2.62 32.74 -12.32
N ASN A 217 -3.42 32.06 -11.49
CA ASN A 217 -4.08 32.64 -10.31
C ASN A 217 -3.12 33.05 -9.17
N LYS A 218 -1.81 32.76 -9.26
CA LYS A 218 -0.82 33.02 -8.21
C LYS A 218 0.22 34.11 -8.58
N PRO A 219 -0.20 35.33 -8.98
CA PRO A 219 0.70 36.35 -9.54
C PRO A 219 1.74 36.88 -8.56
N LYS A 220 1.52 36.75 -7.24
CA LYS A 220 2.50 37.11 -6.21
C LYS A 220 3.62 36.08 -6.11
N ALA A 221 3.28 34.80 -6.01
CA ALA A 221 4.24 33.69 -6.01
C ALA A 221 5.06 33.63 -7.30
N ILE A 222 4.42 33.83 -8.46
CA ILE A 222 5.10 33.92 -9.77
C ILE A 222 6.19 35.01 -9.72
N LYS A 223 5.87 36.22 -9.28
CA LYS A 223 6.84 37.32 -9.15
C LYS A 223 7.95 37.03 -8.13
N ALA A 224 7.61 36.42 -6.99
CA ALA A 224 8.57 36.08 -5.94
C ALA A 224 9.60 35.05 -6.42
N LEU A 225 9.17 34.00 -7.14
CA LEU A 225 10.07 33.02 -7.73
C LEU A 225 10.83 33.55 -8.95
N GLN A 226 10.18 34.29 -9.86
CA GLN A 226 10.87 34.93 -10.98
C GLN A 226 12.05 35.82 -10.51
N LYS A 227 11.86 36.56 -9.40
CA LYS A 227 12.94 37.34 -8.77
C LYS A 227 14.05 36.43 -8.20
N ALA A 228 13.70 35.35 -7.51
CA ALA A 228 14.66 34.42 -6.91
C ALA A 228 15.43 33.58 -7.95
N THR A 229 14.85 33.32 -9.13
CA THR A 229 15.48 32.53 -10.21
C THR A 229 16.15 33.40 -11.28
N ALA A 230 16.08 34.73 -11.20
CA ALA A 230 16.50 35.65 -12.27
C ALA A 230 17.97 35.45 -12.74
N ALA A 231 18.86 35.06 -11.84
CA ALA A 231 20.28 34.80 -12.12
C ALA A 231 20.60 33.35 -12.52
N ILE A 232 19.59 32.48 -12.71
CA ILE A 232 19.77 31.04 -12.94
C ILE A 232 19.07 30.63 -14.24
N GLU A 233 19.74 30.82 -15.38
CA GLU A 233 19.18 30.62 -16.72
C GLU A 233 18.53 29.25 -16.93
N LYS A 234 19.05 28.22 -16.25
CA LYS A 234 18.58 26.82 -16.29
C LYS A 234 17.19 26.61 -15.70
N ILE A 235 16.71 27.53 -14.86
CA ILE A 235 15.38 27.48 -14.23
C ILE A 235 14.42 28.38 -14.99
N LYS A 236 13.32 27.81 -15.52
CA LYS A 236 12.23 28.57 -16.14
C LYS A 236 10.97 28.51 -15.26
N VAL A 237 10.39 29.67 -14.96
CA VAL A 237 9.07 29.75 -14.31
C VAL A 237 7.98 29.71 -15.38
N CYS A 238 7.16 28.67 -15.35
CA CYS A 238 6.16 28.33 -16.35
C CYS A 238 4.76 28.65 -15.81
N ILE A 239 4.11 29.67 -16.39
CA ILE A 239 2.76 30.08 -16.00
C ILE A 239 1.73 29.22 -16.74
N VAL A 240 1.09 28.29 -16.02
CA VAL A 240 0.14 27.32 -16.60
C VAL A 240 -1.32 27.73 -16.34
N PRO A 241 -2.30 27.24 -17.14
CA PRO A 241 -3.71 27.59 -16.96
C PRO A 241 -4.28 27.13 -15.61
N THR A 242 -5.06 27.99 -14.96
CA THR A 242 -5.85 27.66 -13.76
C THR A 242 -7.00 26.73 -14.15
N LYS A 243 -6.75 25.42 -14.06
CA LYS A 243 -7.63 24.35 -14.55
C LYS A 243 -7.42 23.14 -13.68
N TYR A 244 -8.45 22.57 -13.08
CA TYR A 244 -8.28 21.43 -12.20
C TYR A 244 -8.39 20.11 -13.00
N PRO A 245 -7.46 19.14 -12.89
CA PRO A 245 -6.29 19.07 -12.01
C PRO A 245 -4.94 19.26 -12.74
N THR A 246 -4.60 20.49 -13.15
CA THR A 246 -3.28 20.85 -13.73
C THR A 246 -2.11 20.39 -12.85
N GLY A 247 -2.27 20.34 -11.52
CA GLY A 247 -1.25 19.87 -10.59
C GLY A 247 -1.03 18.35 -10.53
N GLY A 248 -1.76 17.54 -11.31
CA GLY A 248 -1.54 16.09 -11.40
C GLY A 248 -0.23 15.73 -12.12
N GLU A 249 0.48 14.68 -11.68
CA GLU A 249 1.81 14.33 -12.23
C GLU A 249 1.78 14.05 -13.74
N LYS A 250 0.72 13.43 -14.27
CA LYS A 250 0.59 13.20 -15.72
C LYS A 250 0.23 14.49 -16.47
N GLN A 251 -0.69 15.29 -15.93
CA GLN A 251 -1.24 16.50 -16.55
C GLN A 251 -0.17 17.60 -16.64
N LEU A 252 0.58 17.86 -15.56
CA LEU A 252 1.64 18.86 -15.55
C LEU A 252 2.79 18.48 -16.51
N VAL A 253 3.12 17.19 -16.61
CA VAL A 253 4.11 16.69 -17.59
C VAL A 253 3.62 16.93 -19.01
N GLN A 254 2.34 16.65 -19.31
CA GLN A 254 1.75 16.89 -20.63
C GLN A 254 1.74 18.38 -21.01
N ILE A 255 1.25 19.26 -20.12
CA ILE A 255 1.21 20.72 -20.33
C ILE A 255 2.60 21.28 -20.65
N LEU A 256 3.61 20.91 -19.85
CA LEU A 256 4.95 21.49 -19.95
C LEU A 256 5.80 20.87 -21.07
N THR A 257 5.68 19.56 -21.33
CA THR A 257 6.61 18.84 -22.24
C THR A 257 5.98 18.29 -23.51
N GLY A 258 4.65 18.24 -23.60
CA GLY A 258 3.91 17.55 -24.67
C GLY A 258 3.98 16.02 -24.62
N GLN A 259 4.53 15.44 -23.55
CA GLN A 259 4.69 13.99 -23.40
C GLN A 259 3.62 13.40 -22.49
N GLU A 260 3.08 12.24 -22.86
CA GLU A 260 2.13 11.49 -22.05
C GLU A 260 2.80 10.33 -21.30
N VAL A 261 2.68 10.34 -19.97
CA VAL A 261 3.19 9.26 -19.10
C VAL A 261 2.25 8.06 -19.18
N LYS A 262 2.66 7.05 -19.96
CA LYS A 262 1.86 5.86 -20.28
C LYS A 262 1.47 5.06 -19.03
N SER A 263 0.34 4.36 -19.10
CA SER A 263 -0.11 3.44 -18.04
C SER A 263 1.01 2.49 -17.59
N GLY A 264 1.11 2.27 -16.28
CA GLY A 264 2.13 1.41 -15.66
C GLY A 264 3.57 1.94 -15.68
N ARG A 265 3.86 3.09 -16.30
CA ARG A 265 5.19 3.74 -16.26
C ARG A 265 5.21 4.90 -15.27
N LEU A 266 6.40 5.12 -14.68
CA LEU A 266 6.76 6.32 -13.92
C LEU A 266 7.46 7.32 -14.85
N PRO A 267 7.28 8.66 -14.67
CA PRO A 267 7.85 9.69 -15.56
C PRO A 267 9.38 9.61 -15.73
N ILE A 268 10.06 9.07 -14.72
CA ILE A 268 11.50 8.84 -14.68
C ILE A 268 12.02 7.97 -15.83
N HIS A 269 11.21 7.03 -16.35
CA HIS A 269 11.60 6.19 -17.47
C HIS A 269 11.62 6.93 -18.82
N ASP A 270 11.05 8.14 -18.85
CA ASP A 270 10.98 9.01 -20.03
C ASP A 270 11.94 10.22 -19.86
N GLY A 271 12.73 10.24 -18.78
CA GLY A 271 13.73 11.27 -18.47
C GLY A 271 13.21 12.45 -17.64
N ILE A 272 12.11 12.26 -16.91
CA ILE A 272 11.41 13.33 -16.19
C ILE A 272 11.31 13.03 -14.69
N VAL A 273 11.73 13.98 -13.84
CA VAL A 273 11.52 13.91 -12.39
C VAL A 273 10.62 15.06 -11.97
N MET A 274 9.48 14.76 -11.34
CA MET A 274 8.62 15.79 -10.73
C MET A 274 8.79 15.86 -9.21
N GLN A 275 8.96 17.06 -8.66
CA GLN A 275 9.05 17.31 -7.22
C GLN A 275 8.14 18.48 -6.80
N ASN A 276 7.44 18.36 -5.67
CA ASN A 276 6.60 19.43 -5.14
C ASN A 276 7.45 20.51 -4.43
N ILE A 277 7.02 21.78 -4.50
CA ILE A 277 7.73 22.95 -3.95
C ILE A 277 8.04 22.83 -2.46
N ALA A 278 7.07 22.48 -1.61
CA ALA A 278 7.35 22.32 -0.18
C ALA A 278 8.38 21.20 0.09
N THR A 279 8.47 20.19 -0.78
CA THR A 279 9.52 19.18 -0.66
C THR A 279 10.90 19.73 -1.05
N CYS A 280 10.99 20.70 -1.95
CA CYS A 280 12.25 21.39 -2.29
C CYS A 280 12.73 22.23 -1.10
N PHE A 281 11.83 23.00 -0.48
CA PHE A 281 12.09 23.69 0.78
C PHE A 281 12.61 22.73 1.88
N ALA A 282 11.96 21.58 2.07
CA ALA A 282 12.39 20.58 3.05
C ALA A 282 13.77 19.97 2.75
N ILE A 283 14.16 19.86 1.47
CA ILE A 283 15.52 19.42 1.08
C ILE A 283 16.57 20.46 1.52
N ASN A 284 16.30 21.76 1.35
CA ASN A 284 17.21 22.81 1.83
C ASN A 284 17.37 22.77 3.36
N GLU A 285 16.25 22.72 4.09
CA GLU A 285 16.20 22.59 5.56
C GLU A 285 17.05 21.42 6.08
N ALA A 286 16.93 20.25 5.47
CA ALA A 286 17.66 19.06 5.87
C ALA A 286 19.15 19.07 5.52
N VAL A 287 19.49 19.51 4.30
CA VAL A 287 20.87 19.40 3.80
C VAL A 287 21.74 20.51 4.40
N ARG A 288 21.27 21.76 4.37
CA ARG A 288 22.04 22.91 4.88
C ARG A 288 21.84 23.13 6.37
N HIS A 289 20.59 23.19 6.86
CA HIS A 289 20.31 23.64 8.23
C HIS A 289 20.22 22.49 9.26
N ASP A 290 20.40 21.23 8.82
CA ASP A 290 20.25 20.00 9.61
C ASP A 290 18.89 19.94 10.36
N THR A 291 17.87 20.50 9.71
CA THR A 291 16.47 20.50 10.16
C THR A 291 15.76 19.31 9.50
N PRO A 292 15.44 18.22 10.24
CA PRO A 292 14.64 17.13 9.69
C PRO A 292 13.21 17.57 9.39
N LEU A 293 12.45 16.76 8.65
CA LEU A 293 11.06 17.05 8.32
C LEU A 293 10.16 16.90 9.56
N ILE A 294 10.04 17.99 10.33
CA ILE A 294 9.29 18.11 11.59
C ILE A 294 8.11 19.08 11.55
N ARG A 295 8.05 19.94 10.53
CA ARG A 295 7.02 20.97 10.33
C ARG A 295 6.64 21.07 8.87
N ARG A 296 5.43 21.56 8.58
CA ARG A 296 5.04 21.99 7.23
C ARG A 296 4.04 23.14 7.30
N VAL A 297 3.87 23.83 6.17
CA VAL A 297 2.76 24.75 5.99
C VAL A 297 1.47 23.94 5.83
N VAL A 298 0.42 24.37 6.53
CA VAL A 298 -0.95 23.84 6.45
C VAL A 298 -1.90 25.01 6.27
N THR A 299 -2.79 24.94 5.27
CA THR A 299 -3.91 25.88 5.15
C THR A 299 -5.04 25.47 6.08
N VAL A 300 -5.50 26.35 6.97
CA VAL A 300 -6.67 26.11 7.84
C VAL A 300 -7.75 27.10 7.43
N THR A 301 -8.84 26.60 6.82
CA THR A 301 -9.72 27.39 5.95
C THR A 301 -11.16 26.86 5.92
N GLY A 302 -12.05 27.55 5.20
CA GLY A 302 -13.51 27.33 5.20
C GLY A 302 -14.26 28.43 5.97
N GLN A 303 -15.55 28.63 5.65
CA GLN A 303 -16.36 29.74 6.15
C GLN A 303 -16.85 29.59 7.59
N ALA A 304 -16.72 28.41 8.21
CA ALA A 304 -17.04 28.23 9.64
C ALA A 304 -15.88 28.64 10.58
N LEU A 305 -14.81 29.22 10.05
CA LEU A 305 -13.69 29.77 10.83
C LEU A 305 -13.77 31.30 10.89
N ASN A 306 -13.61 31.86 12.08
CA ASN A 306 -13.45 33.30 12.26
C ASN A 306 -12.08 33.79 11.75
N LYS A 307 -11.03 32.93 11.86
CA LYS A 307 -9.65 33.30 11.52
C LYS A 307 -8.99 32.24 10.61
N PRO A 308 -9.50 32.01 9.39
CA PRO A 308 -8.84 31.14 8.42
C PRO A 308 -7.48 31.74 8.03
N GLN A 309 -6.43 30.92 8.01
CA GLN A 309 -5.03 31.34 7.86
C GLN A 309 -4.14 30.14 7.45
N ASN A 310 -2.94 30.41 6.95
CA ASN A 310 -1.91 29.37 6.83
C ASN A 310 -1.04 29.36 8.09
N VAL A 311 -0.60 28.17 8.49
CA VAL A 311 0.17 27.97 9.73
C VAL A 311 1.39 27.09 9.51
N TRP A 312 2.46 27.36 10.26
CA TRP A 312 3.55 26.41 10.47
C TRP A 312 3.13 25.38 11.52
N ALA A 313 2.50 24.29 11.08
CA ALA A 313 2.13 23.18 11.96
C ALA A 313 3.34 22.25 12.18
N LEU A 314 3.51 21.77 13.41
CA LEU A 314 4.38 20.62 13.69
C LEU A 314 3.70 19.34 13.19
N LEU A 315 4.50 18.37 12.76
CA LEU A 315 3.98 17.02 12.52
C LEU A 315 3.55 16.43 13.87
N GLY A 316 2.41 15.77 13.90
CA GLY A 316 1.79 15.29 15.15
C GLY A 316 0.93 16.32 15.89
N THR A 317 0.83 17.57 15.44
CA THR A 317 -0.19 18.50 15.97
C THR A 317 -1.58 17.96 15.68
N PRO A 318 -2.46 17.77 16.68
CA PRO A 318 -3.82 17.30 16.46
C PRO A 318 -4.69 18.42 15.85
N ILE A 319 -5.73 18.04 15.10
CA ILE A 319 -6.62 18.99 14.43
C ILE A 319 -7.32 19.93 15.42
N ASN A 320 -7.79 19.46 16.58
CA ASN A 320 -8.49 20.31 17.56
C ASN A 320 -7.66 21.54 17.95
N PHE A 321 -6.34 21.39 18.12
CA PHE A 321 -5.45 22.51 18.43
C PHE A 321 -5.41 23.56 17.31
N LEU A 322 -5.44 23.13 16.04
CA LEU A 322 -5.53 24.07 14.92
C LEU A 322 -6.88 24.78 14.86
N LEU A 323 -7.96 24.07 15.21
CA LEU A 323 -9.32 24.63 15.28
C LEU A 323 -9.45 25.68 16.39
N GLU A 324 -8.90 25.41 17.58
CA GLU A 324 -8.78 26.36 18.70
C GLU A 324 -8.05 27.64 18.27
N GLN A 325 -6.90 27.51 17.60
CA GLN A 325 -6.08 28.64 17.13
C GLN A 325 -6.70 29.47 15.98
N CYS A 326 -7.65 28.88 15.23
CA CYS A 326 -8.38 29.54 14.14
C CYS A 326 -9.80 29.98 14.51
N SER A 327 -10.26 29.64 15.72
CA SER A 327 -11.57 30.01 16.29
C SER A 327 -12.75 29.62 15.38
N VAL A 328 -13.16 28.35 15.43
CA VAL A 328 -14.39 27.85 14.80
C VAL A 328 -15.60 28.59 15.39
N GLU A 329 -16.61 28.87 14.57
CA GLU A 329 -17.93 29.32 15.07
C GLU A 329 -18.60 28.19 15.88
N GLY A 330 -19.32 28.56 16.94
CA GLY A 330 -19.99 27.60 17.81
C GLY A 330 -21.21 26.99 17.13
N ILE A 331 -21.06 25.84 16.48
CA ILE A 331 -22.19 25.11 15.90
C ILE A 331 -23.02 24.50 17.03
N GLU A 332 -24.23 25.03 17.21
CA GLU A 332 -25.23 24.52 18.14
C GLU A 332 -25.61 23.06 17.80
N ASN A 333 -25.32 22.15 18.72
CA ASN A 333 -25.82 20.77 18.75
C ASN A 333 -25.54 19.88 17.51
N GLN A 334 -24.62 20.27 16.61
CA GLN A 334 -24.17 19.43 15.49
C GLN A 334 -22.65 19.38 15.41
N LYS A 335 -22.08 18.19 15.19
CA LYS A 335 -20.64 18.02 15.00
C LYS A 335 -20.21 18.68 13.68
N GLN A 336 -19.39 19.71 13.76
CA GLN A 336 -18.75 20.37 12.62
C GLN A 336 -18.03 19.33 11.74
N PRO A 337 -18.37 19.22 10.44
CA PRO A 337 -17.57 18.46 9.49
C PRO A 337 -16.18 19.08 9.34
N VAL A 338 -15.14 18.25 9.34
CA VAL A 338 -13.75 18.69 9.10
C VAL A 338 -13.14 17.79 8.05
N ILE A 339 -12.57 18.40 7.00
CA ILE A 339 -12.02 17.72 5.84
C ILE A 339 -10.50 17.90 5.85
N MET A 340 -9.74 16.80 5.79
CA MET A 340 -8.30 16.85 5.52
C MET A 340 -8.06 16.85 4.01
N GLY A 341 -7.25 17.80 3.53
CA GLY A 341 -7.11 18.14 2.12
C GLY A 341 -8.09 19.23 1.70
N GLY A 342 -8.38 19.30 0.39
CA GLY A 342 -9.38 20.20 -0.18
C GLY A 342 -10.67 19.46 -0.58
N PRO A 343 -11.63 20.15 -1.22
CA PRO A 343 -12.96 19.63 -1.48
C PRO A 343 -13.03 18.56 -2.58
N MET A 344 -12.00 18.40 -3.42
CA MET A 344 -12.00 17.47 -4.54
C MET A 344 -11.32 16.14 -4.20
N MET A 345 -10.14 16.22 -3.58
CA MET A 345 -9.32 15.05 -3.27
C MET A 345 -9.41 14.60 -1.81
N GLY A 346 -9.85 15.46 -0.89
CA GLY A 346 -9.80 15.24 0.55
C GLY A 346 -10.69 14.12 1.09
N PHE A 347 -10.79 14.07 2.42
CA PHE A 347 -11.70 13.19 3.16
C PHE A 347 -12.11 13.80 4.50
N SER A 348 -13.34 13.51 4.95
CA SER A 348 -13.82 13.89 6.27
C SER A 348 -13.10 13.10 7.36
N VAL A 349 -12.65 13.75 8.44
CA VAL A 349 -11.97 13.09 9.57
C VAL A 349 -12.97 12.59 10.61
N SER A 350 -12.77 11.37 11.11
CA SER A 350 -13.64 10.79 12.14
C SER A 350 -13.49 11.46 13.51
N SER A 351 -12.32 12.03 13.81
CA SER A 351 -11.98 12.66 15.09
C SER A 351 -11.00 13.81 14.88
N GLU A 352 -11.13 14.86 15.70
CA GLU A 352 -10.22 16.02 15.72
C GLU A 352 -8.89 15.71 16.44
N LEU A 353 -8.76 14.54 17.06
CA LEU A 353 -7.49 14.00 17.55
C LEU A 353 -6.59 13.43 16.43
N VAL A 354 -7.09 13.38 15.18
CA VAL A 354 -6.28 13.00 14.01
C VAL A 354 -5.15 14.03 13.83
N PRO A 355 -3.88 13.60 13.74
CA PRO A 355 -2.74 14.50 13.64
C PRO A 355 -2.42 14.94 12.21
N ILE A 356 -1.79 16.10 12.09
CA ILE A 356 -1.08 16.55 10.89
C ILE A 356 0.12 15.63 10.63
N VAL A 357 0.21 15.06 9.43
CA VAL A 357 1.33 14.22 8.98
C VAL A 357 2.04 14.84 7.78
N LYS A 358 3.17 14.24 7.34
CA LYS A 358 3.99 14.73 6.20
C LYS A 358 3.17 15.11 4.95
N THR A 359 2.02 14.47 4.72
CA THR A 359 1.13 14.67 3.55
C THR A 359 -0.07 15.62 3.79
N SER A 360 -0.32 16.07 5.02
CA SER A 360 -1.49 16.91 5.37
C SER A 360 -1.26 18.38 4.98
N ASN A 361 -1.76 18.82 3.81
CA ASN A 361 -1.56 20.18 3.31
C ASN A 361 -2.65 21.20 3.70
N CYS A 362 -3.87 20.73 4.02
CA CYS A 362 -5.02 21.58 4.33
C CYS A 362 -5.95 20.91 5.33
N ILE A 363 -6.60 21.74 6.16
CA ILE A 363 -7.75 21.43 7.00
C ILE A 363 -8.87 22.40 6.58
N LEU A 364 -9.90 21.87 5.93
CA LEU A 364 -11.08 22.60 5.47
C LEU A 364 -12.24 22.35 6.44
N VAL A 365 -12.84 23.44 6.94
CA VAL A 365 -13.90 23.46 7.95
C VAL A 365 -15.09 24.21 7.35
N PRO A 366 -15.92 23.54 6.54
CA PRO A 366 -16.92 24.23 5.73
C PRO A 366 -18.11 24.70 6.56
N SER A 367 -18.73 25.82 6.16
CA SER A 367 -20.05 26.19 6.67
C SER A 367 -21.16 25.36 6.00
N LYS A 368 -22.33 25.28 6.64
CA LYS A 368 -23.49 24.57 6.08
C LYS A 368 -24.05 25.21 4.79
N LYS A 369 -23.75 26.49 4.55
CA LYS A 369 -24.09 27.20 3.29
C LYS A 369 -23.06 26.92 2.18
N GLU A 370 -21.81 26.71 2.57
CA GLU A 370 -20.66 26.49 1.69
C GLU A 370 -20.60 25.06 1.14
N MET A 371 -20.96 24.07 1.96
CA MET A 371 -20.96 22.65 1.57
C MET A 371 -22.08 21.87 2.30
N PRO A 372 -23.35 21.99 1.87
CA PRO A 372 -24.49 21.29 2.50
C PRO A 372 -24.28 19.77 2.61
N SER A 373 -23.72 19.17 1.56
CA SER A 373 -23.38 17.74 1.46
C SER A 373 -22.33 17.23 2.46
N ALA A 374 -21.64 18.12 3.20
CA ALA A 374 -20.77 17.73 4.32
C ALA A 374 -21.56 17.53 5.63
N PHE A 375 -22.76 18.11 5.74
CA PHE A 375 -23.65 18.04 6.91
C PHE A 375 -24.79 17.04 6.74
N GLU A 376 -25.13 16.69 5.49
CA GLU A 376 -26.15 15.72 5.15
C GLU A 376 -25.66 14.28 5.41
N LYS A 377 -26.46 13.49 6.14
CA LYS A 377 -26.13 12.09 6.48
C LYS A 377 -26.64 11.08 5.45
N GLU A 378 -27.57 11.49 4.62
CA GLU A 378 -28.19 10.69 3.56
C GLU A 378 -27.67 11.18 2.21
N SER A 379 -27.39 10.27 1.31
CA SER A 379 -26.88 10.62 -0.01
C SER A 379 -28.02 11.05 -0.93
N ASN A 380 -27.97 12.28 -1.44
CA ASN A 380 -28.81 12.76 -2.56
C ASN A 380 -28.45 12.07 -3.91
N GLU A 381 -27.84 10.89 -3.87
CA GLU A 381 -27.49 10.11 -5.05
C GLU A 381 -28.76 9.55 -5.70
N VAL A 382 -28.99 9.95 -6.96
CA VAL A 382 -30.05 9.40 -7.81
C VAL A 382 -29.46 8.58 -8.95
N GLU A 383 -30.31 7.91 -9.72
CA GLU A 383 -29.84 7.01 -10.79
C GLU A 383 -29.08 7.75 -11.90
N CYS A 384 -28.17 7.04 -12.57
CA CYS A 384 -27.31 7.61 -13.61
C CYS A 384 -28.10 7.88 -14.90
N ILE A 385 -28.45 9.15 -15.14
CA ILE A 385 -29.18 9.61 -16.33
C ILE A 385 -28.39 9.54 -17.66
N ARG A 386 -27.16 9.02 -17.63
CA ARG A 386 -26.28 8.80 -18.79
C ARG A 386 -25.91 10.05 -19.61
N CYS A 387 -25.81 11.20 -18.96
CA CYS A 387 -25.53 12.52 -19.53
C CYS A 387 -24.14 12.74 -20.19
N GLY A 388 -23.25 11.75 -20.27
CA GLY A 388 -21.91 11.88 -20.86
C GLY A 388 -20.88 12.61 -19.98
N GLN A 389 -21.23 13.81 -19.50
CA GLN A 389 -20.43 14.82 -18.78
C GLN A 389 -19.24 14.32 -17.94
N CYS A 390 -19.44 13.25 -17.16
CA CYS A 390 -18.40 12.65 -16.34
C CYS A 390 -17.16 12.19 -17.14
N SER A 391 -17.37 11.73 -18.38
CA SER A 391 -16.33 11.31 -19.33
C SER A 391 -15.61 12.50 -19.94
N ASP A 392 -16.36 13.52 -20.36
CA ASP A 392 -15.85 14.72 -21.05
C ASP A 392 -14.86 15.51 -20.18
N VAL A 393 -15.04 15.46 -18.85
CA VAL A 393 -14.13 16.09 -17.88
C VAL A 393 -13.05 15.15 -17.34
N CYS A 394 -12.96 13.90 -17.78
CA CYS A 394 -12.06 12.92 -17.19
C CYS A 394 -10.60 13.16 -17.64
N PRO A 395 -9.69 13.66 -16.77
CA PRO A 395 -8.32 14.02 -17.15
C PRO A 395 -7.42 12.81 -17.43
N SER A 396 -8.00 11.60 -17.47
CA SER A 396 -7.34 10.32 -17.74
C SER A 396 -8.01 9.56 -18.90
N GLN A 397 -8.98 10.17 -19.60
CA GLN A 397 -9.70 9.60 -20.75
C GLN A 397 -10.30 8.20 -20.46
N LEU A 398 -10.76 7.99 -19.21
CA LEU A 398 -11.48 6.78 -18.79
C LEU A 398 -12.98 6.95 -19.03
N LEU A 399 -13.75 5.87 -18.90
CA LEU A 399 -15.22 5.86 -18.97
C LEU A 399 -15.83 5.74 -17.56
N PRO A 400 -16.14 6.84 -16.84
CA PRO A 400 -16.48 6.77 -15.42
C PRO A 400 -17.82 6.07 -15.18
N GLN A 401 -18.75 6.14 -16.14
CA GLN A 401 -20.01 5.42 -16.13
C GLN A 401 -19.82 3.89 -16.09
N GLU A 402 -19.01 3.32 -17.00
CA GLU A 402 -18.77 1.88 -17.02
C GLU A 402 -17.98 1.41 -15.80
N LEU A 403 -17.02 2.22 -15.34
CA LEU A 403 -16.31 1.99 -14.08
C LEU A 403 -17.26 2.02 -12.87
N GLN A 404 -18.26 2.90 -12.85
CA GLN A 404 -19.26 2.98 -11.78
C GLN A 404 -20.16 1.75 -11.76
N TRP A 405 -20.65 1.31 -12.93
CA TRP A 405 -21.48 0.12 -13.05
C TRP A 405 -20.70 -1.14 -12.64
N SER A 406 -19.47 -1.30 -13.15
CA SER A 406 -18.60 -2.43 -12.80
C SER A 406 -18.20 -2.44 -11.32
N ALA A 407 -17.99 -1.26 -10.71
CA ALA A 407 -17.70 -1.14 -9.28
C ALA A 407 -18.93 -1.48 -8.41
N LYS A 408 -20.13 -0.99 -8.72
CA LYS A 408 -21.36 -1.40 -7.99
C LYS A 408 -21.67 -2.89 -8.16
N ALA A 409 -21.38 -3.46 -9.33
CA ALA A 409 -21.52 -4.89 -9.60
C ALA A 409 -20.39 -5.77 -9.02
N LYS A 410 -19.32 -5.17 -8.49
CA LYS A 410 -18.08 -5.84 -8.06
C LYS A 410 -17.41 -6.71 -9.14
N ASP A 411 -17.57 -6.35 -10.42
CA ASP A 411 -16.84 -6.98 -11.52
C ASP A 411 -15.42 -6.39 -11.61
N TYR A 412 -14.56 -6.86 -10.70
CA TYR A 412 -13.14 -6.52 -10.70
C TYR A 412 -12.45 -6.88 -12.02
N SER A 413 -12.91 -7.93 -12.73
CA SER A 413 -12.34 -8.35 -14.02
C SER A 413 -12.57 -7.29 -15.10
N GLN A 414 -13.74 -6.65 -15.10
CA GLN A 414 -14.06 -5.57 -16.02
C GLN A 414 -13.37 -4.26 -15.60
N LEU A 415 -13.28 -3.98 -14.29
CA LEU A 415 -12.54 -2.82 -13.79
C LEU A 415 -11.04 -2.84 -14.13
N GLU A 416 -10.41 -4.02 -14.19
CA GLU A 416 -9.04 -4.15 -14.67
C GLU A 416 -8.92 -3.88 -16.18
N LYS A 417 -9.86 -4.40 -17.01
CA LYS A 417 -9.90 -4.12 -18.47
C LYS A 417 -10.14 -2.64 -18.78
N LEU A 418 -10.97 -1.98 -17.96
CA LEU A 418 -11.27 -0.55 -18.03
C LEU A 418 -10.18 0.33 -17.35
N ASN A 419 -9.03 -0.24 -16.98
CA ASN A 419 -7.88 0.46 -16.42
C ASN A 419 -8.21 1.34 -15.20
N LEU A 420 -9.03 0.85 -14.26
CA LEU A 420 -9.37 1.57 -13.00
C LEU A 420 -8.12 2.09 -12.25
N ARG A 421 -6.96 1.42 -12.41
CA ARG A 421 -5.68 1.83 -11.81
C ARG A 421 -5.16 3.19 -12.30
N ASP A 422 -5.50 3.62 -13.52
CA ASP A 422 -5.07 4.91 -14.07
C ASP A 422 -5.93 6.09 -13.60
N CYS A 423 -7.07 5.84 -12.95
CA CYS A 423 -7.88 6.88 -12.34
C CYS A 423 -7.08 7.57 -11.22
N ILE A 424 -6.90 8.89 -11.30
CA ILE A 424 -6.12 9.68 -10.33
C ILE A 424 -6.93 10.14 -9.09
N ASP A 425 -8.15 9.63 -8.87
CA ASP A 425 -9.03 9.92 -7.72
C ASP A 425 -9.32 11.43 -7.49
N CYS A 426 -9.30 12.22 -8.57
CA CYS A 426 -9.40 13.68 -8.56
C CYS A 426 -10.82 14.25 -8.35
N GLY A 427 -11.88 13.45 -8.41
CA GLY A 427 -13.25 13.93 -8.15
C GLY A 427 -13.92 14.76 -9.26
N ALA A 428 -13.21 15.20 -10.30
CA ALA A 428 -13.76 16.03 -11.38
C ALA A 428 -15.04 15.44 -12.02
N CYS A 429 -15.07 14.13 -12.25
CA CYS A 429 -16.23 13.41 -12.79
C CYS A 429 -17.44 13.35 -11.83
N ALA A 430 -17.21 13.41 -10.51
CA ALA A 430 -18.28 13.43 -9.50
C ALA A 430 -18.84 14.85 -9.32
N TYR A 431 -17.97 15.86 -9.36
CA TYR A 431 -18.35 17.28 -9.26
C TYR A 431 -19.33 17.72 -10.36
N VAL A 432 -19.17 17.21 -11.59
CA VAL A 432 -20.10 17.51 -12.70
C VAL A 432 -21.30 16.55 -12.78
N CYS A 433 -21.48 15.64 -11.84
CA CYS A 433 -22.53 14.63 -11.94
C CYS A 433 -23.90 15.19 -11.50
N PRO A 434 -24.88 15.40 -12.40
CA PRO A 434 -26.20 15.91 -12.02
C PRO A 434 -26.97 14.94 -11.12
N SER A 435 -26.65 13.64 -11.21
CA SER A 435 -27.18 12.59 -10.33
C SER A 435 -26.52 12.54 -8.94
N GLN A 436 -25.57 13.44 -8.63
CA GLN A 436 -24.78 13.50 -7.38
C GLN A 436 -24.07 12.19 -7.00
N ILE A 437 -23.75 11.34 -7.98
CA ILE A 437 -23.13 10.03 -7.74
C ILE A 437 -21.70 10.21 -7.21
N PRO A 438 -21.32 9.63 -6.06
CA PRO A 438 -19.99 9.73 -5.48
C PRO A 438 -19.00 8.78 -6.18
N LEU A 439 -18.78 8.98 -7.49
CA LEU A 439 -18.02 8.11 -8.39
C LEU A 439 -16.67 7.68 -7.81
N VAL A 440 -15.90 8.64 -7.29
CA VAL A 440 -14.56 8.38 -6.71
C VAL A 440 -14.61 7.59 -5.41
N HIS A 441 -15.71 7.62 -4.64
CA HIS A 441 -15.86 6.75 -3.47
C HIS A 441 -15.91 5.28 -3.90
N TYR A 442 -16.74 4.96 -4.90
CA TYR A 442 -16.81 3.62 -5.49
C TYR A 442 -15.46 3.16 -6.09
N TYR A 443 -14.72 4.07 -6.74
CA TYR A 443 -13.38 3.75 -7.27
C TYR A 443 -12.35 3.51 -6.17
N ARG A 444 -12.34 4.32 -5.10
CA ARG A 444 -11.45 4.15 -3.94
C ARG A 444 -11.71 2.81 -3.24
N ILE A 445 -12.98 2.41 -3.07
CA ILE A 445 -13.39 1.09 -2.55
C ILE A 445 -12.89 -0.03 -3.48
N ALA A 446 -13.27 -0.02 -4.76
CA ALA A 446 -12.92 -1.10 -5.69
C ALA A 446 -11.39 -1.25 -5.89
N LYS A 447 -10.63 -0.15 -5.86
CA LYS A 447 -9.15 -0.18 -5.85
C LYS A 447 -8.58 -0.82 -4.58
N ALA A 448 -9.23 -0.67 -3.43
CA ALA A 448 -8.84 -1.32 -2.19
C ALA A 448 -9.14 -2.83 -2.24
N GLU A 449 -10.35 -3.21 -2.65
CA GLU A 449 -10.78 -4.62 -2.78
C GLU A 449 -9.91 -5.38 -3.78
N ILE A 450 -9.63 -4.82 -4.96
CA ILE A 450 -8.70 -5.40 -5.95
C ILE A 450 -7.30 -5.58 -5.36
N ARG A 451 -6.80 -4.58 -4.62
CA ARG A 451 -5.46 -4.65 -4.01
C ARG A 451 -5.40 -5.70 -2.89
N GLU A 452 -6.47 -5.88 -2.13
CA GLU A 452 -6.57 -6.92 -1.11
C GLU A 452 -6.62 -8.31 -1.76
N GLN A 453 -7.47 -8.52 -2.77
CA GLN A 453 -7.54 -9.78 -3.50
C GLN A 453 -6.17 -10.16 -4.08
N GLN A 454 -5.48 -9.24 -4.75
CA GLN A 454 -4.13 -9.50 -5.27
C GLN A 454 -3.10 -9.81 -4.17
N GLN A 455 -3.24 -9.25 -2.97
CA GLN A 455 -2.40 -9.64 -1.84
C GLN A 455 -2.74 -11.04 -1.31
N LEU A 456 -4.00 -11.45 -1.33
CA LEU A 456 -4.43 -12.81 -0.97
C LEU A 456 -3.93 -13.82 -1.99
N ASP A 457 -4.05 -13.54 -3.29
CA ASP A 457 -3.55 -14.39 -4.37
C ASP A 457 -2.02 -14.56 -4.28
N LEU A 458 -1.26 -13.47 -4.09
CA LEU A 458 0.20 -13.53 -3.90
C LEU A 458 0.60 -14.24 -2.60
N LYS A 459 -0.22 -14.23 -1.55
CA LYS A 459 -0.01 -15.03 -0.33
C LYS A 459 -0.29 -16.51 -0.61
N ALA A 460 -1.36 -16.82 -1.32
CA ALA A 460 -1.75 -18.19 -1.68
C ALA A 460 -0.73 -18.86 -2.62
N GLU A 461 -0.23 -18.15 -3.63
CA GLU A 461 0.83 -18.64 -4.52
C GLU A 461 2.13 -18.92 -3.72
N LYS A 462 2.56 -17.99 -2.87
CA LYS A 462 3.73 -18.19 -2.00
C LYS A 462 3.54 -19.35 -1.02
N ALA A 463 2.32 -19.55 -0.49
CA ALA A 463 1.98 -20.71 0.33
C ALA A 463 2.03 -22.03 -0.47
N LYS A 464 1.53 -22.03 -1.70
CA LYS A 464 1.57 -23.18 -2.61
C LYS A 464 3.01 -23.58 -2.97
N ILE A 465 3.86 -22.62 -3.33
CA ILE A 465 5.29 -22.85 -3.59
C ILE A 465 5.99 -23.43 -2.35
N ARG A 466 5.72 -22.90 -1.15
CA ARG A 466 6.24 -23.45 0.12
C ARG A 466 5.75 -24.87 0.39
N PHE A 467 4.49 -25.18 0.10
CA PHE A 467 3.91 -26.50 0.27
C PHE A 467 4.52 -27.53 -0.70
N GLU A 468 4.65 -27.17 -1.97
CA GLU A 468 5.28 -28.01 -3.00
C GLU A 468 6.76 -28.28 -2.68
N ALA A 469 7.50 -27.27 -2.24
CA ALA A 469 8.87 -27.43 -1.75
C ALA A 469 8.97 -28.34 -0.51
N ARG A 470 8.04 -28.19 0.46
CA ARG A 470 7.98 -29.08 1.65
C ARG A 470 7.66 -30.53 1.25
N LYS A 471 6.72 -30.74 0.32
CA LYS A 471 6.38 -32.07 -0.20
C LYS A 471 7.58 -32.72 -0.89
N LEU A 472 8.24 -32.01 -1.79
CA LEU A 472 9.42 -32.49 -2.52
C LEU A 472 10.59 -32.82 -1.56
N ARG A 473 10.77 -32.04 -0.48
CA ARG A 473 11.74 -32.35 0.58
C ARG A 473 11.40 -33.67 1.29
N LEU A 474 10.15 -33.86 1.70
CA LEU A 474 9.68 -35.07 2.38
C LEU A 474 9.75 -36.31 1.48
N GLU A 475 9.48 -36.17 0.18
CA GLU A 475 9.61 -37.26 -0.80
C GLU A 475 11.08 -37.66 -1.00
N LYS A 476 12.00 -36.69 -1.13
CA LYS A 476 13.45 -36.96 -1.15
C LYS A 476 13.93 -37.65 0.13
N GLU A 477 13.49 -37.20 1.29
CA GLU A 477 13.85 -37.81 2.58
C GLU A 477 13.31 -39.25 2.70
N LYS A 478 12.06 -39.49 2.27
CA LYS A 478 11.44 -40.81 2.22
C LYS A 478 12.20 -41.77 1.29
N VAL A 479 12.61 -41.30 0.11
CA VAL A 479 13.44 -42.09 -0.84
C VAL A 479 14.82 -42.38 -0.24
N ALA A 480 15.50 -41.39 0.31
CA ALA A 480 16.81 -41.57 0.95
C ALA A 480 16.75 -42.54 2.14
N ARG A 481 15.68 -42.49 2.95
CA ARG A 481 15.42 -43.43 4.05
C ARG A 481 15.15 -44.85 3.53
N GLN A 482 14.39 -45.00 2.45
CA GLN A 482 14.17 -46.30 1.78
C GLN A 482 15.46 -46.86 1.17
N GLU A 483 16.29 -46.03 0.53
CA GLU A 483 17.60 -46.43 0.03
C GLU A 483 18.55 -46.87 1.14
N LYS A 484 18.64 -46.09 2.23
CA LYS A 484 19.46 -46.45 3.40
C LYS A 484 19.01 -47.78 3.99
N HIS A 485 17.69 -48.03 4.04
CA HIS A 485 17.13 -49.31 4.48
C HIS A 485 17.39 -50.46 3.49
N LYS A 486 17.30 -50.23 2.17
CA LYS A 486 17.66 -51.20 1.13
C LYS A 486 19.15 -51.56 1.19
N LYS A 487 20.04 -50.57 1.29
CA LYS A 487 21.50 -50.74 1.43
C LYS A 487 21.85 -51.52 2.71
N ALA A 488 21.21 -51.20 3.84
CA ALA A 488 21.39 -51.94 5.10
C ALA A 488 20.86 -53.39 5.00
N ALA A 489 19.72 -53.63 4.34
CA ALA A 489 19.19 -54.98 4.13
C ALA A 489 20.06 -55.82 3.17
N ALA A 490 20.61 -55.19 2.13
CA ALA A 490 21.57 -55.82 1.23
C ALA A 490 22.88 -56.17 1.95
N ALA A 491 23.42 -55.27 2.77
CA ALA A 491 24.60 -55.54 3.60
C ALA A 491 24.36 -56.70 4.59
N ARG A 492 23.18 -56.77 5.23
CA ARG A 492 22.79 -57.91 6.07
C ARG A 492 22.71 -59.22 5.30
N LYS A 493 22.13 -59.23 4.09
CA LYS A 493 22.14 -60.42 3.21
C LYS A 493 23.56 -60.81 2.76
N ALA A 494 24.40 -59.86 2.42
CA ALA A 494 25.80 -60.11 2.06
C ALA A 494 26.58 -60.73 3.24
N ALA A 495 26.36 -60.25 4.47
CA ALA A 495 26.93 -60.84 5.68
C ALA A 495 26.43 -62.27 5.95
N MET A 496 25.14 -62.57 5.69
CA MET A 496 24.62 -63.95 5.79
C MET A 496 25.13 -64.88 4.69
N ASN A 497 25.46 -64.35 3.51
CA ASN A 497 25.96 -65.13 2.37
C ASN A 497 27.50 -65.31 2.37
N LYS A 498 28.25 -64.44 3.05
CA LYS A 498 29.71 -64.57 3.20
C LYS A 498 30.05 -65.59 4.28
N ALA A 499 29.83 -66.86 3.95
CA ALA A 499 30.02 -67.98 4.87
C ALA A 499 31.49 -68.14 5.32
N THR A 500 31.76 -67.81 6.57
CA THR A 500 32.93 -68.27 7.34
C THR A 500 32.54 -69.44 8.25
N PRO A 501 33.49 -70.32 8.65
CA PRO A 501 33.17 -71.62 9.25
C PRO A 501 32.51 -71.61 10.63
N GLU A 502 32.35 -70.45 11.28
CA GLU A 502 31.63 -70.30 12.56
C GLU A 502 30.09 -70.23 12.38
N ALA A 503 29.59 -70.20 11.12
CA ALA A 503 28.17 -70.01 10.79
C ALA A 503 27.23 -71.20 11.14
N THR A 504 27.69 -72.18 11.90
CA THR A 504 26.89 -73.29 12.45
C THR A 504 26.08 -72.88 13.69
N GLY A 505 26.64 -72.07 14.58
CA GLY A 505 25.97 -71.67 15.84
C GLY A 505 24.76 -70.74 15.63
N ALA A 506 24.90 -69.70 14.80
CA ALA A 506 23.90 -68.65 14.68
C ALA A 506 22.56 -69.10 14.05
N LYS A 507 22.58 -70.12 13.17
CA LYS A 507 21.35 -70.69 12.57
C LYS A 507 20.48 -71.40 13.60
N SER A 508 21.07 -72.01 14.63
CA SER A 508 20.36 -72.68 15.72
C SER A 508 19.55 -71.70 16.58
N ALA A 509 20.16 -70.58 16.99
CA ALA A 509 19.53 -69.61 17.88
C ALA A 509 18.22 -68.99 17.33
N VAL A 510 18.19 -68.65 16.04
CA VAL A 510 17.00 -68.06 15.39
C VAL A 510 15.89 -69.10 15.21
N ALA A 511 16.23 -70.35 14.90
CA ALA A 511 15.27 -71.45 14.84
C ALA A 511 14.65 -71.74 16.22
N ALA A 512 15.47 -71.78 17.27
CA ALA A 512 15.02 -71.97 18.65
C ALA A 512 14.08 -70.84 19.14
N ALA A 513 14.36 -69.59 18.76
CA ALA A 513 13.48 -68.46 19.06
C ALA A 513 12.10 -68.58 18.38
N LEU A 514 12.06 -68.95 17.10
CA LEU A 514 10.81 -69.16 16.37
C LEU A 514 10.00 -70.36 16.89
N ALA A 515 10.67 -71.43 17.33
CA ALA A 515 10.03 -72.55 18.01
C ALA A 515 9.35 -72.13 19.33
N ARG A 516 10.03 -71.32 20.16
CA ARG A 516 9.48 -70.78 21.40
C ARG A 516 8.26 -69.87 21.18
N VAL A 517 8.22 -69.10 20.09
CA VAL A 517 7.06 -68.28 19.72
C VAL A 517 5.89 -69.12 19.19
N LYS A 518 6.15 -70.20 18.45
CA LYS A 518 5.10 -71.16 18.08
C LYS A 518 4.52 -71.88 19.30
N ALA A 519 5.36 -72.33 20.23
CA ALA A 519 4.92 -72.96 21.48
C ALA A 519 4.01 -72.02 22.31
N LYS A 520 4.42 -70.75 22.51
CA LYS A 520 3.60 -69.73 23.20
C LYS A 520 2.31 -69.32 22.46
N LYS A 521 2.10 -69.74 21.21
CA LYS A 521 0.81 -69.58 20.50
C LYS A 521 -0.05 -70.84 20.57
N ALA A 522 0.54 -72.03 20.57
CA ALA A 522 -0.20 -73.27 20.79
C ALA A 522 -0.77 -73.34 22.22
N SER A 523 -0.07 -72.81 23.22
CA SER A 523 -0.49 -72.81 24.63
C SER A 523 -1.48 -71.67 24.99
N LYS A 524 -2.33 -71.21 24.06
CA LYS A 524 -3.30 -70.13 24.33
C LYS A 524 -4.72 -70.33 23.76
N ASP A 525 -4.98 -71.45 23.10
CA ASP A 525 -6.31 -71.86 22.63
C ASP A 525 -6.79 -73.11 23.39
N GLN A 526 -7.06 -72.97 24.69
CA GLN A 526 -7.89 -73.92 25.46
C GLN A 526 -8.42 -73.27 26.76
N SER A 527 -9.56 -73.77 27.23
CA SER A 527 -10.28 -73.38 28.47
C SER A 527 -10.91 -71.98 28.49
N GLN A 528 -12.22 -71.96 28.24
CA GLN A 528 -13.16 -70.85 28.50
C GLN A 528 -14.21 -71.35 29.50
N VAL A 529 -15.05 -70.46 30.06
CA VAL A 529 -16.14 -70.73 31.05
C VAL A 529 -15.56 -71.14 32.44
N SER A 530 -16.03 -70.68 33.61
CA SER A 530 -17.36 -70.19 34.04
C SER A 530 -17.32 -68.99 35.02
N THR A 531 -18.50 -68.42 35.32
CA THR A 531 -18.79 -67.34 36.29
C THR A 531 -18.51 -67.73 37.76
N SER A 532 -18.27 -66.85 38.74
CA SER A 532 -19.10 -65.69 39.15
C SER A 532 -18.46 -64.82 40.29
N ASN A 533 -19.05 -63.63 40.53
CA ASN A 533 -19.07 -62.78 41.74
C ASN A 533 -17.79 -62.19 42.42
N SER A 534 -17.77 -60.85 42.43
CA SER A 534 -17.63 -59.95 43.60
C SER A 534 -16.29 -59.64 44.32
N GLN A 535 -15.96 -58.33 44.25
CA GLN A 535 -15.38 -57.44 45.27
C GLN A 535 -13.87 -57.43 45.64
N LYS A 536 -13.31 -56.23 45.39
CA LYS A 536 -12.38 -55.41 46.21
C LYS A 536 -10.85 -55.64 46.22
N ASP A 537 -10.20 -54.56 45.79
CA ASP A 537 -9.08 -53.85 46.44
C ASP A 537 -7.64 -54.43 46.47
N LEU A 538 -6.82 -53.89 45.55
CA LEU A 538 -5.37 -53.52 45.70
C LEU A 538 -4.29 -54.64 45.70
N PRO A 539 -3.03 -54.36 45.29
CA PRO A 539 -2.54 -53.37 44.31
C PRO A 539 -1.42 -53.91 43.35
N ALA A 540 -0.89 -53.01 42.50
CA ALA A 540 0.46 -52.99 41.90
C ALA A 540 0.81 -53.75 40.58
N ASP A 541 0.79 -52.96 39.49
CA ASP A 541 1.93 -52.70 38.56
C ASP A 541 2.16 -53.52 37.23
N SER A 542 2.81 -52.84 36.27
CA SER A 542 3.40 -53.29 34.98
C SER A 542 2.49 -53.55 33.74
N ALA A 543 1.99 -52.44 33.18
CA ALA A 543 2.04 -52.07 31.75
C ALA A 543 1.91 -53.12 30.59
N ASP A 544 0.80 -53.08 29.86
CA ASP A 544 0.76 -53.11 28.38
C ASP A 544 -0.53 -52.45 27.83
N ASP A 545 -0.58 -51.11 27.73
CA ASP A 545 -1.72 -50.43 27.08
C ASP A 545 -1.42 -49.04 26.49
N GLN A 546 -0.89 -49.01 25.25
CA GLN A 546 -0.76 -47.78 24.45
C GLN A 546 -1.66 -47.72 23.20
N LYS A 547 -2.49 -48.75 22.96
CA LYS A 547 -3.43 -48.75 21.81
C LYS A 547 -4.87 -48.40 22.18
N SER A 548 -5.31 -48.60 23.43
CA SER A 548 -6.64 -48.13 23.85
C SER A 548 -6.68 -46.60 23.97
N GLN A 549 -5.61 -46.00 24.50
CA GLN A 549 -5.56 -44.58 24.89
C GLN A 549 -5.76 -43.63 23.71
N VAL A 550 -5.19 -43.94 22.53
CA VAL A 550 -5.35 -43.12 21.32
C VAL A 550 -6.80 -43.15 20.81
N ALA A 551 -7.46 -44.31 20.85
CA ALA A 551 -8.87 -44.43 20.49
C ALA A 551 -9.77 -43.68 21.49
N ALA A 552 -9.49 -43.80 22.79
CA ALA A 552 -10.20 -43.07 23.85
C ALA A 552 -10.01 -41.54 23.74
N ALA A 553 -8.81 -41.07 23.38
CA ALA A 553 -8.53 -39.66 23.15
C ALA A 553 -9.33 -39.11 21.95
N ILE A 554 -9.37 -39.83 20.83
CA ILE A 554 -10.14 -39.45 19.64
C ILE A 554 -11.65 -39.44 19.93
N ALA A 555 -12.16 -40.38 20.74
CA ALA A 555 -13.55 -40.39 21.20
C ALA A 555 -13.86 -39.17 22.09
N ARG A 556 -13.00 -38.86 23.07
CA ARG A 556 -13.15 -37.71 23.97
C ARG A 556 -13.06 -36.37 23.23
N ALA A 557 -12.20 -36.26 22.21
CA ALA A 557 -12.11 -35.08 21.35
C ALA A 557 -13.40 -34.86 20.53
N LYS A 558 -13.96 -35.93 19.94
CA LYS A 558 -15.24 -35.85 19.21
C LYS A 558 -16.42 -35.51 20.12
N ALA A 559 -16.45 -36.04 21.36
CA ALA A 559 -17.46 -35.68 22.35
C ALA A 559 -17.38 -34.20 22.78
N LYS A 560 -16.17 -33.70 23.12
CA LYS A 560 -15.96 -32.28 23.43
C LYS A 560 -16.32 -31.33 22.28
N LYS A 561 -16.20 -31.77 21.02
CA LYS A 561 -16.56 -30.94 19.88
C LYS A 561 -18.08 -30.77 19.72
N LYS A 562 -18.85 -31.86 19.78
CA LYS A 562 -20.33 -31.79 19.77
C LYS A 562 -20.88 -30.92 20.92
N LEU A 563 -20.35 -31.09 22.13
CA LEU A 563 -20.76 -30.32 23.31
C LEU A 563 -20.41 -28.82 23.23
N LYS A 564 -19.50 -28.39 22.34
CA LYS A 564 -19.30 -26.97 22.01
C LYS A 564 -20.23 -26.48 20.90
N GLU A 565 -20.50 -27.32 19.91
CA GLU A 565 -21.40 -27.00 18.79
C GLU A 565 -22.86 -26.81 19.29
N GLU A 566 -23.31 -27.60 20.27
CA GLU A 566 -24.65 -27.44 20.91
C GLU A 566 -24.73 -26.26 21.91
N ALA A 567 -23.59 -25.79 22.44
CA ALA A 567 -23.56 -24.67 23.39
C ALA A 567 -23.65 -23.27 22.74
N THR A 568 -23.57 -23.17 21.41
CA THR A 568 -23.41 -21.89 20.69
C THR A 568 -24.71 -21.36 20.04
N GLN A 569 -25.89 -21.82 20.50
CA GLN A 569 -27.20 -21.35 19.98
C GLN A 569 -28.22 -20.91 21.05
N LYS A 570 -27.81 -20.69 22.32
CA LYS A 570 -28.67 -20.10 23.36
C LYS A 570 -27.93 -19.13 24.29
N GLN A 571 -27.58 -17.95 23.79
CA GLN A 571 -27.38 -16.75 24.63
C GLN A 571 -27.43 -15.46 23.80
N SER A 572 -28.61 -14.82 23.76
CA SER A 572 -28.81 -13.48 23.22
C SER A 572 -30.12 -12.89 23.76
N GLY A 573 -30.05 -12.19 24.90
CA GLY A 573 -31.21 -11.51 25.49
C GLY A 573 -31.16 -11.42 27.02
N SER A 574 -30.74 -10.25 27.52
CA SER A 574 -30.97 -9.70 28.87
C SER A 574 -30.39 -10.48 30.08
N ASP A 575 -30.23 -9.88 31.28
CA ASP A 575 -30.62 -8.55 31.77
C ASP A 575 -29.59 -7.91 32.73
N SER A 576 -29.87 -6.69 33.21
CA SER A 576 -29.03 -5.85 34.10
C SER A 576 -29.55 -5.77 35.56
N ILE A 577 -29.00 -4.84 36.37
CA ILE A 577 -29.45 -4.43 37.74
C ILE A 577 -29.07 -5.45 38.83
N VAL A 578 -28.66 -5.10 40.06
CA VAL A 578 -28.51 -3.80 40.78
C VAL A 578 -27.00 -3.38 40.82
N ASP A 579 -26.38 -2.51 41.66
CA ASP A 579 -26.65 -1.63 42.83
C ASP A 579 -25.44 -0.63 42.91
N SER A 580 -25.32 0.46 43.69
CA SER A 580 -26.17 1.41 44.47
C SER A 580 -25.25 2.58 44.92
N ALA A 581 -25.66 3.78 45.34
CA ALA A 581 -26.95 4.49 45.33
C ALA A 581 -26.67 5.96 44.87
N VAL A 582 -26.92 7.12 45.52
CA VAL A 582 -27.55 7.58 46.80
C VAL A 582 -28.17 8.98 46.52
N GLU A 583 -29.42 9.22 46.96
CA GLU A 583 -30.13 10.54 47.06
C GLU A 583 -30.23 11.45 45.80
N GLU A 584 -31.25 12.31 45.60
CA GLU A 584 -32.36 12.77 46.46
C GLU A 584 -33.73 12.80 45.69
N LYS A 585 -34.79 13.38 46.27
CA LYS A 585 -36.22 13.31 45.83
C LYS A 585 -36.87 14.72 45.74
N PRO A 586 -38.16 14.91 45.37
CA PRO A 586 -39.22 13.98 44.89
C PRO A 586 -39.59 14.26 43.41
N ALA A 587 -40.71 13.84 42.76
CA ALA A 587 -41.98 13.15 43.09
C ALA A 587 -42.50 12.44 41.79
N SER A 588 -43.71 11.84 41.62
CA SER A 588 -44.90 11.57 42.47
C SER A 588 -45.70 10.34 41.92
N THR A 589 -46.88 10.08 42.52
CA THR A 589 -48.13 9.47 41.98
C THR A 589 -48.22 9.00 40.51
N GLU A 590 -48.78 7.84 40.15
CA GLU A 590 -49.40 6.76 40.97
C GLU A 590 -49.57 5.38 40.25
N GLN A 591 -50.16 4.43 40.99
CA GLN A 591 -50.44 2.99 40.79
C GLN A 591 -51.36 2.63 39.57
N VAL A 592 -51.65 1.39 39.11
CA VAL A 592 -51.32 -0.07 39.27
C VAL A 592 -52.01 -0.80 38.06
N GLY A 593 -51.73 -2.01 37.54
CA GLY A 593 -50.82 -3.12 37.81
C GLY A 593 -51.17 -4.40 36.98
N THR A 594 -50.35 -5.44 37.12
CA THR A 594 -50.58 -6.90 36.84
C THR A 594 -51.28 -7.39 35.55
N ASP A 595 -50.43 -7.94 34.66
CA ASP A 595 -50.42 -9.36 34.20
C ASP A 595 -51.08 -9.93 32.91
N ASP A 596 -50.41 -11.03 32.52
CA ASP A 596 -50.72 -12.18 31.65
C ASP A 596 -51.22 -11.99 30.20
N LYS A 597 -50.37 -12.37 29.23
CA LYS A 597 -50.78 -12.62 27.82
C LYS A 597 -49.82 -13.47 26.96
N LYS A 598 -48.92 -14.27 27.54
CA LYS A 598 -47.90 -15.04 26.76
C LYS A 598 -48.48 -16.18 25.90
N SER A 599 -49.81 -16.37 25.93
CA SER A 599 -50.58 -17.37 25.19
C SER A 599 -51.23 -16.87 23.88
N LYS A 600 -51.23 -15.57 23.55
CA LYS A 600 -52.04 -15.02 22.44
C LYS A 600 -51.32 -14.75 21.10
N ILE A 601 -49.99 -14.78 21.04
CA ILE A 601 -49.23 -14.41 19.82
C ILE A 601 -49.21 -15.55 18.77
N ALA A 602 -49.15 -16.82 19.21
CA ALA A 602 -49.11 -17.98 18.30
C ALA A 602 -50.37 -18.10 17.40
N ALA A 603 -51.52 -17.57 17.83
CA ALA A 603 -52.79 -17.63 17.09
C ALA A 603 -52.97 -16.52 16.05
N ALA A 604 -52.13 -15.46 16.06
CA ALA A 604 -52.29 -14.31 15.17
C ALA A 604 -51.68 -14.56 13.77
N ILE A 605 -50.45 -15.10 13.73
CA ILE A 605 -49.67 -15.25 12.50
C ILE A 605 -50.32 -16.25 11.52
N ALA A 606 -51.05 -17.26 12.04
CA ALA A 606 -51.81 -18.20 11.23
C ALA A 606 -53.04 -17.57 10.52
N LYS A 607 -53.61 -16.49 11.05
CA LYS A 607 -54.85 -15.87 10.50
C LYS A 607 -54.60 -14.84 9.39
N ALA A 608 -53.38 -14.35 9.23
CA ALA A 608 -53.04 -13.38 8.18
C ALA A 608 -52.92 -13.99 6.76
N LYS A 609 -52.59 -15.29 6.65
CA LYS A 609 -52.35 -15.95 5.35
C LYS A 609 -53.59 -16.53 4.65
N ALA A 610 -54.77 -16.44 5.25
CA ALA A 610 -55.97 -17.17 4.81
C ALA A 610 -57.17 -16.27 4.45
N LYS A 611 -56.98 -14.96 4.22
CA LYS A 611 -58.11 -14.04 3.94
C LYS A 611 -57.81 -12.94 2.91
N LYS A 612 -57.38 -13.33 1.70
CA LYS A 612 -57.40 -12.43 0.52
C LYS A 612 -57.68 -13.16 -0.81
N LEU A 613 -58.70 -14.01 -0.78
CA LEU A 613 -59.44 -14.46 -1.97
C LEU A 613 -60.90 -13.97 -1.84
N ASN A 614 -61.51 -13.61 -2.97
CA ASN A 614 -62.92 -13.24 -3.15
C ASN A 614 -63.48 -12.08 -2.29
N LYS A 615 -63.43 -10.86 -2.84
CA LYS A 615 -64.66 -10.14 -3.27
C LYS A 615 -64.35 -8.85 -4.04
N SER A 616 -64.82 -8.81 -5.28
CA SER A 616 -65.46 -7.64 -5.90
C SER A 616 -66.99 -7.78 -5.68
N ALA A 617 -67.87 -6.79 -5.91
CA ALA A 617 -67.71 -5.38 -6.23
C ALA A 617 -68.77 -4.57 -5.42
N ASP A 618 -68.70 -3.24 -5.41
CA ASP A 618 -69.67 -2.38 -6.13
C ASP A 618 -69.15 -0.93 -6.24
N ALA A 619 -69.87 -0.03 -6.91
CA ALA A 619 -69.39 1.32 -7.29
C ALA A 619 -70.43 2.45 -7.13
N SER A 620 -69.96 3.71 -7.06
CA SER A 620 -70.60 4.89 -7.69
C SER A 620 -69.73 6.17 -7.61
N ASP A 621 -69.80 7.02 -8.65
CA ASP A 621 -69.68 8.50 -8.68
C ASP A 621 -68.39 9.24 -8.18
N SER A 622 -67.96 10.37 -8.78
CA SER A 622 -68.24 10.98 -10.10
C SER A 622 -67.26 12.14 -10.41
N GLU A 623 -67.34 12.70 -11.64
CA GLU A 623 -66.75 13.97 -12.14
C GLU A 623 -65.19 14.06 -12.26
N LYS A 624 -64.59 14.36 -13.44
CA LYS A 624 -64.63 15.54 -14.36
C LYS A 624 -63.79 16.73 -13.82
N MET A 625 -63.09 17.54 -14.63
CA MET A 625 -62.89 17.68 -16.09
C MET A 625 -61.56 18.44 -16.30
N THR A 626 -60.73 18.32 -17.34
CA THR A 626 -60.56 17.38 -18.48
C THR A 626 -59.08 17.57 -18.96
N GLU A 627 -58.56 17.73 -20.19
CA GLU A 627 -58.87 17.65 -21.65
C GLU A 627 -57.44 17.64 -22.31
N ASP A 628 -57.07 17.10 -23.47
CA ASP A 628 -57.64 16.29 -24.57
C ASP A 628 -56.42 15.53 -25.20
N THR A 629 -56.35 14.81 -26.33
CA THR A 629 -57.21 14.52 -27.51
C THR A 629 -57.01 13.06 -27.96
N SER A 630 -58.03 12.49 -28.62
CA SER A 630 -58.07 11.11 -29.18
C SER A 630 -58.24 11.18 -30.73
N PRO A 631 -58.51 10.10 -31.52
CA PRO A 631 -58.69 8.67 -31.25
C PRO A 631 -57.84 7.76 -32.21
N GLU A 632 -58.07 6.46 -32.51
CA GLU A 632 -59.26 5.59 -32.40
C GLU A 632 -58.98 4.05 -32.44
N LYS A 633 -59.90 3.25 -31.87
CA LYS A 633 -60.29 1.82 -32.14
C LYS A 633 -59.20 0.74 -32.31
N THR A 634 -58.92 -0.12 -31.31
CA THR A 634 -59.66 -1.33 -30.81
C THR A 634 -59.50 -2.64 -31.60
N VAL A 635 -59.10 -3.72 -30.92
CA VAL A 635 -59.62 -5.11 -31.01
C VAL A 635 -59.14 -5.93 -29.78
N SER A 636 -59.73 -7.09 -29.52
CA SER A 636 -59.86 -7.73 -28.21
C SER A 636 -58.79 -8.79 -27.80
N THR A 637 -59.10 -9.55 -26.74
CA THR A 637 -58.23 -10.27 -25.79
C THR A 637 -57.72 -11.66 -26.20
N ASP A 638 -56.71 -12.11 -25.45
CA ASP A 638 -56.31 -13.51 -25.19
C ASP A 638 -55.94 -14.45 -26.35
N ASP A 639 -54.66 -14.38 -26.78
CA ASP A 639 -53.92 -15.54 -27.32
C ASP A 639 -52.39 -15.34 -27.23
N LYS A 640 -51.86 -15.10 -26.02
CA LYS A 640 -50.45 -14.69 -25.80
C LYS A 640 -49.57 -15.65 -24.98
N LYS A 641 -50.13 -16.60 -24.24
CA LYS A 641 -49.33 -17.53 -23.38
C LYS A 641 -48.81 -18.77 -24.12
N THR A 642 -49.45 -19.13 -25.23
CA THR A 642 -49.10 -20.23 -26.16
C THR A 642 -48.01 -19.82 -27.16
N LYS A 643 -48.08 -18.59 -27.71
CA LYS A 643 -47.21 -18.12 -28.79
C LYS A 643 -45.75 -17.88 -28.39
N ILE A 644 -45.48 -17.63 -27.10
CA ILE A 644 -44.11 -17.39 -26.60
C ILE A 644 -43.26 -18.67 -26.62
N ALA A 645 -43.83 -19.83 -26.29
CA ALA A 645 -43.12 -21.11 -26.33
C ALA A 645 -42.70 -21.47 -27.76
N ALA A 646 -43.59 -21.27 -28.74
CA ALA A 646 -43.30 -21.52 -30.16
C ALA A 646 -42.24 -20.56 -30.74
N ALA A 647 -42.18 -19.31 -30.28
CA ALA A 647 -41.19 -18.33 -30.71
C ALA A 647 -39.76 -18.70 -30.29
N ILE A 648 -39.58 -19.15 -29.04
CA ILE A 648 -38.25 -19.51 -28.50
C ILE A 648 -37.67 -20.75 -29.21
N ALA A 649 -38.51 -21.71 -29.60
CA ALA A 649 -38.10 -22.85 -30.41
C ALA A 649 -37.67 -22.42 -31.84
N LYS A 650 -38.48 -21.58 -32.52
CA LYS A 650 -38.17 -21.09 -33.87
C LYS A 650 -36.95 -20.16 -33.92
N ALA A 651 -36.64 -19.43 -32.85
CA ALA A 651 -35.44 -18.60 -32.76
C ALA A 651 -34.14 -19.43 -32.71
N LYS A 652 -34.12 -20.55 -31.98
CA LYS A 652 -32.94 -21.44 -31.92
C LYS A 652 -32.71 -22.20 -33.22
N ALA A 653 -33.77 -22.60 -33.92
CA ALA A 653 -33.67 -23.30 -35.21
C ALA A 653 -33.17 -22.40 -36.37
N LYS A 654 -33.33 -21.08 -36.29
CA LYS A 654 -33.01 -20.13 -37.37
C LYS A 654 -31.57 -19.57 -37.31
N LYS A 655 -30.69 -20.10 -36.43
CA LYS A 655 -29.28 -19.66 -36.28
C LYS A 655 -28.24 -20.62 -36.90
N LEU A 656 -28.70 -21.64 -37.64
CA LEU A 656 -27.83 -22.63 -38.31
C LEU A 656 -28.07 -22.73 -39.83
N SER A 657 -28.89 -21.86 -40.41
CA SER A 657 -29.20 -21.87 -41.85
C SER A 657 -29.63 -20.49 -42.39
N LYS A 658 -28.64 -19.63 -42.67
CA LYS A 658 -28.60 -18.66 -43.79
C LYS A 658 -27.35 -17.78 -43.71
N ALA A 659 -26.38 -18.07 -44.57
CA ALA A 659 -25.18 -17.25 -44.83
C ALA A 659 -24.61 -17.59 -46.22
N ALA A 660 -25.47 -17.55 -47.24
CA ALA A 660 -25.12 -17.72 -48.65
C ALA A 660 -26.14 -16.96 -49.51
N GLU A 661 -25.63 -16.15 -50.45
CA GLU A 661 -26.35 -15.48 -51.56
C GLU A 661 -27.40 -14.42 -51.13
N VAL A 662 -27.68 -13.34 -51.89
CA VAL A 662 -27.42 -12.99 -53.31
C VAL A 662 -26.72 -11.60 -53.43
N THR A 663 -26.25 -11.29 -54.64
CA THR A 663 -25.49 -10.11 -55.14
C THR A 663 -26.35 -8.81 -55.25
N ASP A 664 -25.94 -7.66 -55.83
CA ASP A 664 -24.77 -7.24 -56.65
C ASP A 664 -24.57 -5.70 -56.65
N LEU A 665 -23.42 -5.21 -57.16
CA LEU A 665 -23.24 -3.97 -57.98
C LEU A 665 -21.76 -3.56 -58.20
N GLU A 666 -21.18 -4.07 -59.29
CA GLU A 666 -20.21 -3.45 -60.24
C GLU A 666 -18.84 -2.82 -59.84
N LYS A 667 -17.77 -3.42 -60.43
CA LYS A 667 -16.59 -2.80 -61.11
C LYS A 667 -15.53 -2.03 -60.28
N ASP A 668 -14.23 -2.01 -60.64
CA ASP A 668 -13.53 -2.50 -61.86
C ASP A 668 -12.05 -2.94 -61.66
N THR A 669 -11.49 -3.61 -62.68
CA THR A 669 -10.06 -3.82 -63.03
C THR A 669 -9.10 -4.76 -62.25
N LYS A 670 -8.91 -5.96 -62.86
CA LYS A 670 -7.62 -6.56 -63.35
C LYS A 670 -6.71 -7.47 -62.48
N ASN A 671 -6.32 -8.57 -63.15
CA ASN A 671 -5.14 -9.45 -63.03
C ASN A 671 -5.02 -10.54 -61.93
N SER A 672 -5.32 -11.77 -62.35
CA SER A 672 -4.77 -13.07 -61.89
C SER A 672 -3.63 -13.51 -62.84
N PRO A 673 -3.08 -14.76 -62.85
CA PRO A 673 -3.12 -15.92 -61.92
C PRO A 673 -1.64 -16.41 -61.60
N PRO A 674 -1.28 -17.68 -61.27
CA PRO A 674 -2.06 -18.89 -60.93
C PRO A 674 -1.59 -19.74 -59.70
N GLU A 675 -2.58 -20.48 -59.13
CA GLU A 675 -2.56 -21.92 -58.73
C GLU A 675 -1.92 -22.55 -57.45
N GLN A 676 -2.62 -23.64 -57.05
CA GLN A 676 -2.20 -24.91 -56.40
C GLN A 676 -1.96 -25.02 -54.87
N THR A 677 -3.09 -25.21 -54.16
CA THR A 677 -3.41 -26.40 -53.31
C THR A 677 -2.35 -27.11 -52.44
N ALA A 678 -2.49 -26.95 -51.13
CA ALA A 678 -2.21 -27.94 -50.07
C ALA A 678 -3.15 -27.61 -48.88
N GLY A 679 -3.50 -28.47 -47.91
CA GLY A 679 -2.96 -29.78 -47.48
C GLY A 679 -2.94 -29.77 -45.94
N SER A 680 -3.72 -30.62 -45.27
CA SER A 680 -4.19 -30.35 -43.89
C SER A 680 -3.16 -30.54 -42.74
N ASP A 681 -1.94 -31.01 -43.01
CA ASP A 681 -0.92 -31.26 -41.97
C ASP A 681 -0.09 -30.04 -41.54
N ASP A 682 -0.07 -28.97 -42.34
CA ASP A 682 0.78 -27.78 -42.15
C ASP A 682 0.55 -27.07 -40.78
N LYS A 683 -0.63 -27.25 -40.18
CA LYS A 683 -0.96 -26.71 -38.85
C LYS A 683 -0.18 -27.39 -37.72
N LYS A 684 0.16 -28.68 -37.84
CA LYS A 684 1.02 -29.40 -36.86
C LYS A 684 2.48 -28.97 -36.99
N ALA A 685 2.98 -28.85 -38.22
CA ALA A 685 4.35 -28.44 -38.50
C ALA A 685 4.65 -27.03 -37.93
N LYS A 686 3.75 -26.07 -38.16
CA LYS A 686 3.88 -24.70 -37.65
C LYS A 686 3.85 -24.61 -36.11
N ILE A 687 3.07 -25.45 -35.43
CA ILE A 687 3.08 -25.54 -33.96
C ILE A 687 4.41 -26.16 -33.45
N ALA A 688 4.90 -27.23 -34.08
CA ALA A 688 6.18 -27.84 -33.72
C ALA A 688 7.36 -26.86 -33.90
N ALA A 689 7.39 -26.11 -35.01
CA ALA A 689 8.38 -25.07 -35.27
C ALA A 689 8.32 -23.93 -34.25
N ALA A 690 7.12 -23.49 -33.84
CA ALA A 690 6.95 -22.48 -32.79
C ALA A 690 7.49 -22.97 -31.43
N ILE A 691 7.21 -24.22 -31.06
CA ILE A 691 7.71 -24.83 -29.81
C ILE A 691 9.24 -24.97 -29.84
N ALA A 692 9.83 -25.38 -30.97
CA ALA A 692 11.29 -25.43 -31.13
C ALA A 692 11.93 -24.03 -31.01
N LYS A 693 11.35 -23.01 -31.66
CA LYS A 693 11.82 -21.62 -31.60
C LYS A 693 11.70 -21.03 -30.18
N ALA A 694 10.67 -21.43 -29.42
CA ALA A 694 10.52 -21.07 -28.01
C ALA A 694 11.57 -21.76 -27.12
N LYS A 695 11.80 -23.07 -27.29
CA LYS A 695 12.83 -23.81 -26.53
C LYS A 695 14.24 -23.25 -26.78
N ASN A 696 14.60 -22.98 -28.03
CA ASN A 696 15.91 -22.40 -28.35
C ASN A 696 16.08 -20.99 -27.76
N LYS A 697 15.01 -20.18 -27.71
CA LYS A 697 15.03 -18.86 -27.05
C LYS A 697 15.13 -18.95 -25.51
N ALA A 698 14.66 -20.04 -24.90
CA ALA A 698 14.85 -20.30 -23.47
C ALA A 698 16.29 -20.77 -23.16
N ILE A 699 16.85 -21.67 -23.97
CA ILE A 699 18.25 -22.14 -23.84
C ILE A 699 19.23 -20.98 -24.04
N ALA A 700 18.97 -20.10 -25.01
CA ALA A 700 19.78 -18.90 -25.22
C ALA A 700 19.77 -17.93 -24.03
N LYS A 701 18.65 -17.83 -23.29
CA LYS A 701 18.59 -17.03 -22.05
C LYS A 701 19.38 -17.66 -20.91
N ALA A 702 19.20 -18.96 -20.66
CA ALA A 702 19.92 -19.67 -19.60
C ALA A 702 21.44 -19.57 -19.80
N ASN A 703 21.93 -19.73 -21.03
CA ASN A 703 23.35 -19.58 -21.33
C ASN A 703 23.89 -18.15 -21.06
N VAL A 704 23.08 -17.10 -21.26
CA VAL A 704 23.47 -15.72 -20.94
C VAL A 704 23.56 -15.51 -19.43
N GLU A 705 22.61 -16.05 -18.66
CA GLU A 705 22.64 -15.99 -17.19
C GLU A 705 23.87 -16.73 -16.61
N THR A 706 24.19 -17.93 -17.11
CA THR A 706 25.40 -18.68 -16.70
C THR A 706 26.71 -17.98 -17.12
N ILE A 707 26.72 -17.21 -18.21
CA ILE A 707 27.88 -16.40 -18.60
C ILE A 707 28.07 -15.18 -17.68
N ILE A 708 26.97 -14.59 -17.18
CA ILE A 708 27.03 -13.47 -16.23
C ILE A 708 27.56 -13.93 -14.87
N GLU A 709 27.06 -15.05 -14.33
CA GLU A 709 27.53 -15.60 -13.05
C GLU A 709 29.04 -15.90 -13.06
N LYS A 710 29.52 -16.58 -14.11
CA LYS A 710 30.96 -16.86 -14.29
C LYS A 710 31.83 -15.62 -14.49
N LYS A 711 31.26 -14.47 -14.85
CA LYS A 711 32.00 -13.20 -14.99
C LYS A 711 32.11 -12.42 -13.67
N VAL A 712 31.36 -12.83 -12.64
CA VAL A 712 31.48 -12.29 -11.28
C VAL A 712 32.59 -13.02 -10.50
N GLU A 713 32.58 -14.37 -10.49
CA GLU A 713 33.54 -15.17 -9.70
C GLU A 713 35.02 -14.93 -10.10
N VAL A 714 35.30 -14.62 -11.36
CA VAL A 714 36.68 -14.41 -11.87
C VAL A 714 37.25 -13.04 -11.46
N ASN A 715 36.41 -12.07 -11.07
CA ASN A 715 36.85 -10.70 -10.76
C ASN A 715 37.26 -10.50 -9.29
N GLU A 716 36.98 -11.45 -8.38
CA GLU A 716 37.30 -11.33 -6.94
C GLU A 716 38.69 -11.89 -6.56
N THR A 717 39.46 -12.46 -7.50
CA THR A 717 40.69 -13.23 -7.20
C THR A 717 41.99 -12.73 -7.86
N SER A 718 41.99 -11.54 -8.49
CA SER A 718 43.09 -11.09 -9.37
C SER A 718 43.61 -9.65 -9.13
N VAL A 719 43.63 -9.17 -7.88
CA VAL A 719 44.26 -7.87 -7.52
C VAL A 719 45.27 -7.99 -6.37
N LEU A 720 46.36 -8.72 -6.62
CA LEU A 720 47.65 -8.62 -5.91
C LEU A 720 48.78 -9.00 -6.91
N THR A 721 50.02 -8.63 -6.58
CA THR A 721 51.29 -8.88 -7.34
C THR A 721 51.46 -8.25 -8.73
N SER A 722 51.99 -7.01 -8.71
CA SER A 722 53.32 -6.62 -9.24
C SER A 722 53.66 -6.45 -10.75
N THR A 723 54.66 -5.57 -10.96
CA THR A 723 55.66 -5.46 -12.06
C THR A 723 55.26 -4.93 -13.45
N ASP A 724 55.92 -3.84 -13.85
CA ASP A 724 56.78 -3.62 -15.04
C ASP A 724 56.52 -4.46 -16.33
N ASN A 725 56.73 -3.96 -17.56
CA ASN A 725 57.84 -3.09 -17.98
C ASN A 725 57.60 -2.37 -19.35
N SER A 726 58.46 -1.38 -19.63
CA SER A 726 58.79 -0.64 -20.87
C SER A 726 58.19 -0.99 -22.25
N ILE A 727 57.83 0.06 -23.02
CA ILE A 727 58.33 0.31 -24.40
C ILE A 727 58.71 1.82 -24.52
N LYS A 728 59.64 2.15 -25.44
CA LYS A 728 60.24 3.48 -25.70
C LYS A 728 59.30 4.35 -26.61
N THR A 729 59.46 5.68 -26.80
CA THR A 729 60.64 6.41 -27.34
C THR A 729 60.67 7.90 -26.97
N ASP A 730 61.90 8.42 -26.79
CA ASP A 730 62.43 9.76 -27.07
C ASP A 730 61.53 11.01 -26.91
N SER A 731 61.93 12.03 -26.15
CA SER A 731 63.22 12.74 -26.33
C SER A 731 63.65 13.59 -25.10
N LYS A 732 64.83 14.23 -25.19
CA LYS A 732 65.58 14.98 -24.15
C LYS A 732 66.02 16.35 -24.74
N PRO A 733 66.66 17.28 -24.00
CA PRO A 733 66.68 17.51 -22.54
C PRO A 733 66.51 19.01 -22.13
N SER A 734 66.25 19.26 -20.84
CA SER A 734 66.76 20.46 -20.12
C SER A 734 66.94 20.15 -18.62
N LYS A 735 67.58 21.06 -17.87
CA LYS A 735 68.19 20.79 -16.53
C LYS A 735 68.00 22.04 -15.59
N PRO A 736 68.56 22.13 -14.36
CA PRO A 736 67.70 22.20 -13.17
C PRO A 736 67.99 23.34 -12.17
N GLU A 737 67.07 23.56 -11.23
CA GLU A 737 67.34 24.08 -9.87
C GLU A 737 66.28 23.47 -8.93
N LYS A 738 66.55 22.83 -7.77
CA LYS A 738 67.64 22.80 -6.77
C LYS A 738 67.49 23.90 -5.69
N ILE A 739 67.68 23.49 -4.42
CA ILE A 739 67.80 24.31 -3.19
C ILE A 739 66.45 24.76 -2.58
N GLU A 740 66.21 24.77 -1.26
CA GLU A 740 67.03 24.46 -0.06
C GLU A 740 66.30 23.46 0.90
N GLN A 741 67.01 22.91 1.89
CA GLN A 741 66.44 22.30 3.09
C GLN A 741 66.82 23.14 4.31
N GLU A 742 66.04 23.10 5.39
CA GLU A 742 66.65 23.25 6.73
C GLU A 742 65.97 22.33 7.76
N ASN A 743 66.75 21.92 8.77
CA ASN A 743 66.41 20.87 9.74
C ASN A 743 66.41 21.43 11.17
N THR A 744 65.71 20.75 12.09
CA THR A 744 66.07 20.46 13.51
C THR A 744 64.83 19.99 14.29
N ALA A 745 64.87 19.09 15.28
CA ALA A 745 65.92 18.15 15.69
C ALA A 745 65.31 16.89 16.35
N GLU A 746 66.16 15.94 16.71
CA GLU A 746 65.92 14.53 17.04
C GLU A 746 65.18 14.23 18.37
N SER A 747 64.58 13.03 18.46
CA SER A 747 64.86 12.06 19.55
C SER A 747 64.29 10.65 19.21
N GLU A 748 64.85 9.60 19.83
CA GLU A 748 64.68 8.20 19.40
C GLU A 748 63.65 7.37 20.19
N SER A 749 63.09 6.31 19.59
CA SER A 749 63.06 4.94 20.17
C SER A 749 62.35 3.90 19.25
N LYS A 750 62.49 2.60 19.56
CA LYS A 750 62.15 1.45 18.68
C LYS A 750 60.80 0.76 18.99
N PRO A 751 60.22 -0.03 18.05
CA PRO A 751 58.78 -0.33 18.05
C PRO A 751 58.38 -1.66 18.71
N VAL A 752 57.13 -1.71 19.22
CA VAL A 752 56.44 -2.94 19.69
C VAL A 752 55.01 -2.99 19.13
N ALA A 753 54.82 -3.64 17.97
CA ALA A 753 53.54 -3.59 17.23
C ALA A 753 53.07 -4.93 16.59
N ALA A 754 53.57 -6.09 17.06
CA ALA A 754 53.27 -7.40 16.45
C ALA A 754 52.33 -8.30 17.28
N ILE A 755 52.27 -8.14 18.61
CA ILE A 755 51.63 -9.12 19.52
C ILE A 755 50.12 -8.89 19.68
N ASP A 756 49.70 -7.63 19.83
CA ASP A 756 48.31 -7.22 20.11
C ASP A 756 47.29 -7.67 19.03
N LYS A 757 47.72 -7.75 17.77
CA LYS A 757 46.83 -8.16 16.65
C LYS A 757 46.33 -9.61 16.79
N LYS A 758 47.13 -10.53 17.34
CA LYS A 758 46.70 -11.92 17.58
C LYS A 758 45.68 -12.02 18.72
N ALA A 759 45.86 -11.27 19.80
CA ALA A 759 44.94 -11.26 20.94
C ALA A 759 43.53 -10.79 20.55
N LYS A 760 43.45 -9.70 19.77
CA LYS A 760 42.18 -9.14 19.28
C LYS A 760 41.42 -10.08 18.35
N ILE A 761 42.12 -10.83 17.50
CA ILE A 761 41.50 -11.86 16.63
C ILE A 761 40.97 -13.04 17.46
N ALA A 762 41.73 -13.53 18.45
CA ALA A 762 41.28 -14.61 19.34
C ALA A 762 40.01 -14.23 20.12
N ALA A 763 39.96 -13.00 20.66
CA ALA A 763 38.80 -12.47 21.37
C ALA A 763 37.55 -12.37 20.47
N ALA A 764 37.71 -11.95 19.21
CA ALA A 764 36.62 -11.90 18.24
C ALA A 764 36.05 -13.30 17.92
N ILE A 765 36.91 -14.30 17.73
CA ILE A 765 36.51 -15.70 17.49
C ILE A 765 35.78 -16.28 18.70
N ALA A 766 36.23 -15.98 19.93
CA ALA A 766 35.54 -16.39 21.15
C ALA A 766 34.13 -15.77 21.25
N LYS A 767 33.99 -14.46 21.00
CA LYS A 767 32.69 -13.76 20.99
C LYS A 767 31.74 -14.33 19.92
N ALA A 768 32.25 -14.68 18.73
CA ALA A 768 31.47 -15.33 17.69
C ALA A 768 30.98 -16.73 18.08
N LYS A 769 31.84 -17.56 18.69
CA LYS A 769 31.45 -18.90 19.19
C LYS A 769 30.41 -18.83 20.32
N ALA A 770 30.53 -17.88 21.24
CA ALA A 770 29.54 -17.64 22.29
C ALA A 770 28.19 -17.21 21.72
N LYS A 771 28.18 -16.25 20.78
CA LYS A 771 26.95 -15.77 20.12
C LYS A 771 26.28 -16.85 19.25
N LYS A 772 27.04 -17.82 18.72
CA LYS A 772 26.50 -19.00 18.06
C LYS A 772 25.83 -19.96 19.06
N LYS A 773 26.49 -20.33 20.16
CA LYS A 773 25.90 -21.20 21.20
C LYS A 773 24.60 -20.65 21.77
N LEU A 774 24.52 -19.35 22.04
CA LEU A 774 23.28 -18.70 22.52
C LEU A 774 22.12 -18.85 21.51
N LYS A 775 22.42 -18.77 20.21
CA LYS A 775 21.44 -18.92 19.14
C LYS A 775 21.02 -20.37 18.89
N GLU A 776 21.87 -21.33 19.25
CA GLU A 776 21.57 -22.77 19.22
C GLU A 776 20.77 -23.21 20.45
N ALA A 777 20.91 -22.52 21.59
CA ALA A 777 20.06 -22.71 22.77
C ALA A 777 18.63 -22.17 22.54
N SER A 778 18.49 -20.92 22.07
CA SER A 778 17.17 -20.28 21.89
C SER A 778 16.28 -20.97 20.84
N THR A 779 16.84 -21.80 19.96
CA THR A 779 16.06 -22.60 18.98
C THR A 779 15.55 -23.93 19.53
N VAL A 780 15.84 -24.29 20.77
CA VAL A 780 15.29 -25.49 21.43
C VAL A 780 13.95 -25.17 22.11
N GLU A 781 13.83 -24.00 22.74
CA GLU A 781 12.66 -23.63 23.56
C GLU A 781 11.42 -23.24 22.72
N GLU A 782 11.57 -22.75 21.48
CA GLU A 782 10.45 -22.42 20.60
C GLU A 782 9.74 -23.66 19.97
N ASN A 783 10.26 -24.88 20.12
CA ASN A 783 9.71 -26.07 19.43
C ASN A 783 8.63 -26.85 20.23
N ASP A 784 8.35 -26.49 21.49
CA ASP A 784 7.52 -27.29 22.41
C ASP A 784 6.12 -26.68 22.72
N GLN A 785 5.66 -25.64 22.02
CA GLN A 785 4.34 -25.01 22.25
C GLN A 785 3.29 -25.18 21.13
N ASP A 786 3.67 -25.43 19.87
CA ASP A 786 2.71 -25.68 18.77
C ASP A 786 2.28 -27.17 18.71
N GLY A 787 1.54 -27.63 19.75
CA GLY A 787 1.43 -29.07 20.07
C GLY A 787 0.06 -29.69 20.39
N VAL A 788 -1.08 -28.99 20.26
CA VAL A 788 -2.45 -29.55 20.50
C VAL A 788 -3.47 -29.05 19.48
#